data_AF-F0XST1-F1
#
_entry.id   AF-F0XST1-F1
#
_cell.length_a   1.000
_cell.length_b   1.000
_cell.length_c   1.000
_cell.angle_alpha   90.00
_cell.angle_beta   90.00
_cell.angle_gamma   90.00
#
_symmetry.space_group_name_H-M   'P 1'
#
loop_
_entity.id
_entity.type
_entity.pdbx_description
1 polymer ?
#
loop_
_entity_poly.entity_id
_entity_poly.type
_entity_poly.pdbx_seq_one_letter_code
_entity_poly.pdbx_strand_id
1 'polypeptide(L)'
;MEFFDPLSHLTQPAVENLPKLEQPAAVHTRYTVKSEGDASVSASNATVHANIWFKSPPLTTQTLRMIRAIKLFAESHDQGFISNVGQGNWTWFELVILDNKDVTSPKKDGNGKELVVISHPNKAASKDYEWMQVRLCARFAYWKIFARNGHLVIDISDDNNPFPITPISINTNDTIPSHRNVEEWYAEAKTDSKTALELSLFIRALKAFQSLPPNDQLSYYRIAAIHGHPHNVSWNMGEAPIPLDAGDINTLKLENKGGNYCQHNNYLFPTWHRTYMMLFEEWVSAASLWRLPYWDWALKPSLPNLARDKKISIISSWDSKDLPQYEEVDNPMYRFQMPGHKPMGDAIYKNYRIDNKDEDIPWDMCIGTSRHGITLRDEERKWIEGVSINEKVDLSLAGVHEDLNNLTLKDAVFRLLTRDYTTKYVNFASTKHVAENLENAPGDTAKGYLSLEQIHNSVHDFIGGNTNRAGRGHMSSVAVAAFDPVFWLHHCNTDRLLHLWQCSNPGNWFHQKLGQVASDSPLENLVPFRASTEPDNFFNSNNVRHVDALNYTYNYMDQITDKFGDIIPGKCHTYINKLYGPDEEAFKNPEESTDPLINIVYNRYCLNGKSYSLLFFLGDVDPEAPYNQQKNLVGSIFTFSSALKEDAITCKNCYEQKRVNVLSRAQVPLTRAVPIQHRENSAAALEYFQEHLKWTAISEAGEVIAWEKLTDLKITLFIGVNQLHGNKLPGPLSYHIRWVSSRQDYKCYELEPGSSGDL
;
A
#
# COMPACT_ATOMS: atom_id res chain seq x y z
N MET A 1 10.17 1.89 -33.70
CA MET A 1 8.80 2.41 -33.83
C MET A 1 8.90 3.72 -34.60
N GLU A 2 8.28 3.81 -35.77
CA GLU A 2 7.99 5.11 -36.38
C GLU A 2 7.13 5.89 -35.38
N PHE A 3 7.60 7.06 -34.94
CA PHE A 3 6.83 7.93 -34.07
C PHE A 3 5.57 8.36 -34.83
N PHE A 4 4.43 7.81 -34.45
CA PHE A 4 3.13 8.35 -34.83
C PHE A 4 3.07 9.76 -34.23
N ASP A 5 3.37 10.81 -35.01
CA ASP A 5 3.14 12.20 -34.58
C ASP A 5 1.63 12.38 -34.43
N PRO A 6 1.09 12.35 -33.19
CA PRO A 6 -0.36 12.27 -32.98
C PRO A 6 -1.05 13.58 -33.34
N LEU A 7 -0.29 14.64 -33.65
CA LEU A 7 -0.79 15.97 -33.99
C LEU A 7 -0.54 16.31 -35.47
N SER A 8 0.05 15.41 -36.26
CA SER A 8 0.31 15.59 -37.71
C SER A 8 -0.96 15.77 -38.55
N HIS A 9 -2.08 15.20 -38.13
CA HIS A 9 -3.36 15.26 -38.85
C HIS A 9 -4.13 16.59 -38.65
N LEU A 10 -3.67 17.46 -37.74
CA LEU A 10 -4.40 18.69 -37.42
C LEU A 10 -4.24 19.73 -38.54
N THR A 11 -5.38 20.21 -39.05
CA THR A 11 -5.43 21.30 -40.04
C THR A 11 -5.40 22.66 -39.35
N GLN A 12 -5.02 23.72 -40.07
CA GLN A 12 -5.02 25.09 -39.54
C GLN A 12 -6.39 25.49 -38.92
N PRO A 13 -7.55 25.29 -39.58
CA PRO A 13 -8.84 25.60 -38.97
C PRO A 13 -9.12 24.79 -37.70
N ALA A 14 -8.65 23.54 -37.62
CA ALA A 14 -8.82 22.73 -36.41
C ALA A 14 -8.02 23.30 -35.24
N VAL A 15 -6.77 23.74 -35.48
CA VAL A 15 -5.89 24.33 -34.47
C VAL A 15 -6.42 25.68 -33.98
N GLU A 16 -6.87 26.54 -34.90
CA GLU A 16 -7.37 27.88 -34.57
C GLU A 16 -8.64 27.83 -33.69
N ASN A 17 -9.43 26.76 -33.79
CA ASN A 17 -10.66 26.58 -33.03
C ASN A 17 -10.48 25.84 -31.69
N LEU A 18 -9.26 25.44 -31.32
CA LEU A 18 -9.01 24.81 -30.03
C LEU A 18 -9.23 25.79 -28.86
N PRO A 19 -9.70 25.29 -27.69
CA PRO A 19 -9.85 26.11 -26.49
C PRO A 19 -8.50 26.61 -25.96
N LYS A 20 -8.52 27.74 -25.23
CA LYS A 20 -7.35 28.24 -24.51
C LYS A 20 -6.98 27.29 -23.37
N LEU A 21 -5.69 27.14 -23.12
CA LEU A 21 -5.20 26.32 -22.00
C LEU A 21 -5.63 26.90 -20.65
N GLU A 22 -6.44 26.13 -19.93
CA GLU A 22 -6.85 26.41 -18.54
C GLU A 22 -6.13 25.44 -17.58
N GLN A 23 -6.04 25.82 -16.30
CA GLN A 23 -5.39 25.01 -15.25
C GLN A 23 -6.36 24.81 -14.07
N PRO A 24 -6.50 23.57 -13.55
CA PRO A 24 -5.92 22.33 -14.07
C PRO A 24 -6.53 21.95 -15.43
N ALA A 25 -5.71 21.36 -16.31
CA ALA A 25 -6.17 20.97 -17.64
C ALA A 25 -7.17 19.80 -17.57
N ALA A 26 -8.20 19.83 -18.42
CA ALA A 26 -9.15 18.73 -18.54
C ALA A 26 -8.53 17.56 -19.32
N VAL A 27 -8.73 16.34 -18.80
CA VAL A 27 -8.26 15.09 -19.42
C VAL A 27 -8.90 14.92 -20.81
N HIS A 28 -8.14 14.33 -21.76
CA HIS A 28 -8.53 14.11 -23.16
C HIS A 28 -8.92 15.38 -23.93
N THR A 29 -8.34 16.52 -23.55
CA THR A 29 -8.61 17.80 -24.20
C THR A 29 -7.37 18.32 -24.90
N ARG A 30 -7.54 18.90 -26.09
CA ARG A 30 -6.50 19.63 -26.79
C ARG A 30 -6.68 21.12 -26.55
N TYR A 31 -5.59 21.77 -26.18
CA TYR A 31 -5.56 23.20 -25.93
C TYR A 31 -4.63 23.89 -26.92
N THR A 32 -4.84 25.18 -27.11
CA THR A 32 -3.92 26.04 -27.84
C THR A 32 -3.49 27.22 -26.98
N VAL A 33 -2.19 27.54 -27.02
CA VAL A 33 -1.63 28.80 -26.56
C VAL A 33 -1.30 29.63 -27.80
N LYS A 34 -1.93 30.79 -27.94
CA LYS A 34 -1.80 31.64 -29.13
C LYS A 34 -0.79 32.76 -28.89
N SER A 35 -0.03 33.11 -29.93
CA SER A 35 0.83 34.30 -29.94
C SER A 35 -0.01 35.57 -29.90
N GLU A 36 0.46 36.61 -29.22
CA GLU A 36 -0.21 37.93 -29.15
C GLU A 36 0.16 38.87 -30.31
N GLY A 37 1.05 38.44 -31.22
CA GLY A 37 1.45 39.19 -32.40
C GLY A 37 2.59 38.53 -33.17
N ASP A 38 3.07 39.22 -34.21
CA ASP A 38 4.18 38.78 -35.05
C ASP A 38 5.52 38.91 -34.32
N ALA A 39 6.52 38.12 -34.73
CA ALA A 39 7.86 38.23 -34.19
C ALA A 39 8.93 37.98 -35.26
N SER A 40 10.11 38.59 -35.05
CA SER A 40 11.27 38.38 -35.92
C SER A 40 12.57 38.41 -35.13
N VAL A 41 13.57 37.67 -35.60
CA VAL A 41 14.91 37.60 -35.01
C VAL A 41 15.94 37.65 -36.13
N SER A 42 16.99 38.44 -35.93
CA SER A 42 18.09 38.61 -36.88
C SER A 42 19.43 38.36 -36.18
N ALA A 43 20.39 37.79 -36.91
CA ALA A 43 21.76 37.63 -36.44
C ALA A 43 22.73 38.53 -37.24
N SER A 44 23.72 39.10 -36.56
CA SER A 44 24.74 39.97 -37.17
C SER A 44 26.13 39.31 -37.26
N ASN A 45 26.28 38.10 -36.71
CA ASN A 45 27.51 37.30 -36.74
C ASN A 45 27.15 35.81 -36.49
N ALA A 46 28.16 34.95 -36.33
CA ALA A 46 27.98 33.50 -36.14
C ALA A 46 27.37 33.09 -34.78
N THR A 47 27.11 34.03 -33.88
CA THR A 47 26.44 33.81 -32.60
C THR A 47 24.94 33.59 -32.81
N VAL A 48 24.35 32.74 -31.99
CA VAL A 48 22.90 32.50 -32.01
C VAL A 48 22.21 33.67 -31.33
N HIS A 49 21.27 34.29 -32.04
CA HIS A 49 20.32 35.25 -31.48
C HIS A 49 18.97 34.55 -31.35
N ALA A 50 18.31 34.73 -30.20
CA ALA A 50 17.03 34.12 -29.90
C ALA A 50 16.09 35.12 -29.20
N ASN A 51 14.78 34.98 -29.44
CA ASN A 51 13.75 35.74 -28.73
C ASN A 51 12.59 34.83 -28.35
N ILE A 52 12.04 35.00 -27.14
CA ILE A 52 10.82 34.32 -26.73
C ILE A 52 9.64 34.99 -27.44
N TRP A 53 8.90 34.21 -28.22
CA TRP A 53 7.76 34.71 -28.97
C TRP A 53 6.49 34.81 -28.09
N PHE A 54 6.13 33.72 -27.40
CA PHE A 54 5.03 33.70 -26.44
C PHE A 54 5.20 32.53 -25.46
N LYS A 55 4.45 32.54 -24.36
CA LYS A 55 4.54 31.57 -23.26
C LYS A 55 3.17 30.97 -22.95
N SER A 56 3.14 29.71 -22.51
CA SER A 56 1.94 29.17 -21.84
C SER A 56 1.72 29.88 -20.50
N PRO A 57 0.52 29.79 -19.90
CA PRO A 57 0.40 30.01 -18.47
C PRO A 57 1.31 29.01 -17.71
N PRO A 58 1.67 29.30 -16.44
CA PRO A 58 2.34 28.33 -15.57
C PRO A 58 1.54 27.01 -15.52
N LEU A 59 2.24 25.90 -15.74
CA LEU A 59 1.63 24.56 -15.74
C LEU A 59 1.72 23.94 -14.35
N THR A 60 0.62 23.33 -13.92
CA THR A 60 0.60 22.49 -12.71
C THR A 60 1.37 21.19 -12.94
N THR A 61 1.92 20.60 -11.88
CA THR A 61 2.62 19.30 -11.96
C THR A 61 1.72 18.20 -12.53
N GLN A 62 0.44 18.18 -12.16
CA GLN A 62 -0.55 17.26 -12.73
C GLN A 62 -0.69 17.46 -14.24
N THR A 63 -0.84 18.71 -14.71
CA THR A 63 -0.92 18.98 -16.15
C THR A 63 0.33 18.50 -16.86
N LEU A 64 1.53 18.77 -16.32
CA LEU A 64 2.78 18.31 -16.93
C LEU A 64 2.80 16.79 -17.13
N ARG A 65 2.33 16.00 -16.15
CA ARG A 65 2.26 14.54 -16.29
C ARG A 65 1.18 14.07 -17.27
N MET A 66 0.15 14.87 -17.51
CA MET A 66 -0.91 14.55 -18.48
C MET A 66 -0.57 14.97 -19.92
N ILE A 67 0.52 15.69 -20.17
CA ILE A 67 0.90 16.10 -21.53
C ILE A 67 1.34 14.86 -22.32
N ARG A 68 0.55 14.51 -23.34
CA ARG A 68 0.86 13.44 -24.30
C ARG A 68 1.73 13.94 -25.45
N ALA A 69 1.42 15.13 -25.96
CA ALA A 69 2.15 15.73 -27.07
C ALA A 69 2.08 17.25 -27.01
N ILE A 70 3.15 17.89 -27.48
CA ILE A 70 3.24 19.33 -27.68
C ILE A 70 3.69 19.57 -29.12
N LYS A 71 3.03 20.48 -29.82
CA LYS A 71 3.42 20.88 -31.18
C LYS A 71 3.12 22.34 -31.43
N LEU A 72 4.08 23.11 -31.96
CA LEU A 72 3.74 24.44 -32.47
C LEU A 72 3.16 24.31 -33.89
N PHE A 73 2.26 25.21 -34.22
CA PHE A 73 1.92 25.59 -35.57
C PHE A 73 2.01 27.12 -35.71
N ALA A 74 2.49 27.65 -36.82
CA ALA A 74 2.86 29.05 -37.00
C ALA A 74 3.15 29.34 -38.47
N GLU A 75 2.73 30.48 -38.99
CA GLU A 75 3.19 30.91 -40.31
C GLU A 75 4.59 31.52 -40.21
N SER A 76 5.51 31.12 -41.08
CA SER A 76 6.88 31.67 -41.07
C SER A 76 7.57 31.64 -42.42
N HIS A 77 8.58 32.49 -42.57
CA HIS A 77 9.48 32.52 -43.72
C HIS A 77 10.85 33.10 -43.31
N ASP A 78 11.88 32.90 -44.13
CA ASP A 78 13.23 33.45 -43.91
C ASP A 78 13.39 34.81 -44.63
N GLN A 79 14.60 35.36 -44.72
CA GLN A 79 14.82 36.60 -45.48
C GLN A 79 14.56 36.48 -47.00
N GLY A 80 14.13 35.31 -47.50
CA GLY A 80 13.75 35.06 -48.89
C GLY A 80 14.91 34.77 -49.84
N PHE A 81 16.16 34.90 -49.39
CA PHE A 81 17.37 34.57 -50.16
C PHE A 81 18.43 33.95 -49.25
N ILE A 82 19.09 32.89 -49.73
CA ILE A 82 20.13 32.16 -49.03
C ILE A 82 21.43 32.18 -49.83
N SER A 83 22.52 32.57 -49.19
CA SER A 83 23.84 32.69 -49.83
C SER A 83 24.46 31.35 -50.24
N ASN A 84 24.15 30.25 -49.55
CA ASN A 84 24.55 28.89 -49.93
C ASN A 84 23.60 27.84 -49.31
N VAL A 85 22.76 27.23 -50.13
CA VAL A 85 21.78 26.20 -49.70
C VAL A 85 22.46 24.93 -49.17
N GLY A 86 23.67 24.61 -49.67
CA GLY A 86 24.44 23.45 -49.23
C GLY A 86 25.03 23.56 -47.82
N GLN A 87 24.94 24.74 -47.19
CA GLN A 87 25.37 24.96 -45.79
C GLN A 87 24.25 24.70 -44.77
N GLY A 88 23.03 24.39 -45.20
CA GLY A 88 21.89 24.13 -44.32
C GLY A 88 21.09 25.38 -43.94
N ASN A 89 20.11 25.22 -43.05
CA ASN A 89 19.27 26.31 -42.56
C ASN A 89 19.79 26.86 -41.21
N TRP A 90 19.86 28.18 -41.10
CA TRP A 90 20.35 28.90 -39.93
C TRP A 90 19.28 29.72 -39.21
N THR A 91 18.02 29.47 -39.57
CA THR A 91 16.84 29.95 -38.85
C THR A 91 15.96 28.76 -38.46
N TRP A 92 15.58 28.70 -37.20
CA TRP A 92 14.82 27.58 -36.68
C TRP A 92 13.99 28.01 -35.50
N PHE A 93 13.22 27.06 -35.03
CA PHE A 93 12.32 27.23 -33.92
C PHE A 93 12.65 26.27 -32.75
N GLU A 94 12.51 26.70 -31.49
CA GLU A 94 12.77 25.83 -30.31
C GLU A 94 11.69 25.91 -29.22
N LEU A 95 11.38 24.78 -28.57
CA LEU A 95 10.65 24.73 -27.30
C LEU A 95 11.59 24.96 -26.15
N VAL A 96 11.13 25.70 -25.14
CA VAL A 96 11.92 26.06 -23.96
C VAL A 96 11.11 25.84 -22.70
N ILE A 97 11.75 25.24 -21.70
CA ILE A 97 11.22 25.19 -20.35
C ILE A 97 11.75 26.40 -19.57
N LEU A 98 10.85 27.16 -18.96
CA LEU A 98 11.16 28.32 -18.12
C LEU A 98 10.84 27.98 -16.66
N ASP A 99 11.60 28.54 -15.70
CA ASP A 99 11.37 28.28 -14.27
C ASP A 99 10.06 28.87 -13.76
N ASN A 100 9.67 30.04 -14.26
CA ASN A 100 8.41 30.70 -13.92
C ASN A 100 8.02 31.70 -15.02
N LYS A 101 6.87 32.34 -14.85
CA LYS A 101 6.29 33.29 -15.83
C LYS A 101 7.20 34.48 -16.15
N ASP A 102 8.02 34.93 -15.21
CA ASP A 102 8.78 36.18 -15.29
C ASP A 102 10.17 35.96 -15.93
N VAL A 103 10.67 34.73 -15.95
CA VAL A 103 11.99 34.38 -16.52
C VAL A 103 11.94 34.35 -18.05
N THR A 104 13.00 34.87 -18.69
CA THR A 104 13.16 34.90 -20.17
C THR A 104 14.34 34.08 -20.68
N SER A 105 15.06 33.41 -19.80
CA SER A 105 16.16 32.50 -20.15
C SER A 105 15.74 31.05 -19.92
N PRO A 106 16.24 30.08 -20.71
CA PRO A 106 15.95 28.67 -20.50
C PRO A 106 16.34 28.20 -19.10
N LYS A 107 15.50 27.35 -18.52
CA LYS A 107 15.85 26.55 -17.36
C LYS A 107 17.05 25.67 -17.70
N LYS A 108 17.96 25.48 -16.74
CA LYS A 108 19.10 24.56 -16.87
C LYS A 108 18.86 23.30 -16.02
N ASP A 109 19.35 22.16 -16.49
CA ASP A 109 19.37 20.92 -15.71
C ASP A 109 20.47 20.94 -14.63
N GLY A 110 20.56 19.86 -13.83
CA GLY A 110 21.58 19.72 -12.79
C GLY A 110 23.03 19.72 -13.29
N ASN A 111 23.24 19.57 -14.60
CA ASN A 111 24.55 19.64 -15.25
C ASN A 111 24.80 21.00 -15.94
N GLY A 112 23.89 21.96 -15.78
CA GLY A 112 23.99 23.30 -16.37
C GLY A 112 23.58 23.38 -17.85
N LYS A 113 23.01 22.31 -18.44
CA LYS A 113 22.55 22.29 -19.83
C LYS A 113 21.16 22.92 -19.93
N GLU A 114 20.96 23.78 -20.93
CA GLU A 114 19.65 24.40 -21.17
C GLU A 114 18.60 23.37 -21.61
N LEU A 115 17.41 23.44 -21.02
CA LEU A 115 16.24 22.63 -21.35
C LEU A 115 15.53 23.20 -22.58
N VAL A 116 16.16 22.98 -23.73
CA VAL A 116 15.71 23.47 -25.04
C VAL A 116 15.66 22.32 -26.05
N VAL A 117 14.63 22.31 -26.88
CA VAL A 117 14.46 21.31 -27.96
C VAL A 117 14.20 22.05 -29.26
N ILE A 118 15.02 21.79 -30.28
CA ILE A 118 14.76 22.28 -31.64
C ILE A 118 13.49 21.61 -32.14
N SER A 119 12.50 22.41 -32.50
CA SER A 119 11.24 21.90 -33.04
C SER A 119 11.39 21.53 -34.50
N HIS A 120 11.77 22.47 -35.36
CA HIS A 120 12.16 22.21 -36.74
C HIS A 120 12.85 23.46 -37.34
N PRO A 121 13.63 23.31 -38.42
CA PRO A 121 14.17 24.43 -39.18
C PRO A 121 13.09 25.10 -40.03
N ASN A 122 13.26 26.38 -40.31
CA ASN A 122 12.41 27.10 -41.25
C ASN A 122 12.51 26.48 -42.67
N LYS A 123 11.67 26.92 -43.60
CA LYS A 123 11.84 26.57 -45.01
C LYS A 123 12.79 27.56 -45.67
N ALA A 124 13.83 27.02 -46.27
CA ALA A 124 14.87 27.78 -46.93
C ALA A 124 14.37 28.46 -48.23
N ALA A 125 14.77 29.72 -48.45
CA ALA A 125 14.55 30.48 -49.67
C ALA A 125 13.07 30.74 -50.02
N SER A 126 12.21 30.90 -49.01
CA SER A 126 10.81 31.28 -49.18
C SER A 126 10.55 32.71 -48.73
N LYS A 127 9.78 33.46 -49.52
CA LYS A 127 9.27 34.79 -49.15
C LYS A 127 7.82 34.75 -48.69
N ASP A 128 7.16 33.62 -48.87
CA ASP A 128 5.76 33.43 -48.54
C ASP A 128 5.67 32.81 -47.14
N TYR A 129 4.72 33.31 -46.36
CA TYR A 129 4.41 32.72 -45.06
C TYR A 129 3.88 31.29 -45.24
N GLU A 130 4.57 30.33 -44.64
CA GLU A 130 4.19 28.91 -44.67
C GLU A 130 4.02 28.34 -43.24
N TRP A 131 3.08 27.41 -43.08
CA TRP A 131 2.66 26.85 -41.78
C TRP A 131 3.66 25.82 -41.21
N MET A 132 4.32 26.15 -40.08
CA MET A 132 5.50 25.54 -39.40
C MET A 132 5.53 25.81 -37.83
N GLN A 133 6.60 25.69 -36.99
CA GLN A 133 6.59 25.35 -35.49
C GLN A 133 7.82 25.78 -34.50
N VAL A 134 7.69 26.69 -33.45
CA VAL A 134 8.35 27.06 -32.10
C VAL A 134 9.13 28.42 -31.84
N ARG A 135 10.15 28.61 -30.92
CA ARG A 135 10.77 29.95 -30.55
C ARG A 135 11.74 30.45 -31.60
N LEU A 136 11.80 31.74 -31.89
CA LEU A 136 12.58 32.25 -33.01
C LEU A 136 14.10 32.29 -32.74
N CYS A 137 14.87 31.61 -33.58
CA CYS A 137 16.33 31.61 -33.55
C CYS A 137 16.93 31.93 -34.91
N ALA A 138 18.02 32.69 -34.92
CA ALA A 138 18.83 32.96 -36.10
C ALA A 138 20.33 32.88 -35.77
N ARG A 139 21.13 32.36 -36.69
CA ARG A 139 22.59 32.30 -36.61
C ARG A 139 23.20 32.79 -37.91
N PHE A 140 24.40 33.36 -37.83
CA PHE A 140 25.16 33.97 -38.93
C PHE A 140 24.68 35.35 -39.37
N ALA A 141 25.63 36.17 -39.79
CA ALA A 141 25.37 37.54 -40.18
C ALA A 141 24.33 37.61 -41.30
N TYR A 142 23.37 38.52 -41.16
CA TYR A 142 22.33 38.86 -42.14
C TYR A 142 21.21 37.84 -42.31
N TRP A 143 21.17 36.78 -41.49
CA TRP A 143 20.04 35.85 -41.45
C TRP A 143 18.92 36.39 -40.56
N LYS A 144 17.68 36.31 -41.06
CA LYS A 144 16.50 36.80 -40.37
C LYS A 144 15.31 35.85 -40.57
N ILE A 145 14.58 35.60 -39.50
CA ILE A 145 13.32 34.85 -39.51
C ILE A 145 12.15 35.76 -39.17
N PHE A 146 11.01 35.51 -39.81
CA PHE A 146 9.75 36.17 -39.54
C PHE A 146 8.70 35.10 -39.24
N ALA A 147 7.90 35.32 -38.19
CA ALA A 147 6.78 34.45 -37.87
C ALA A 147 5.56 35.24 -37.42
N ARG A 148 4.39 34.68 -37.70
CA ARG A 148 3.07 35.19 -37.28
C ARG A 148 2.11 34.04 -36.98
N ASN A 149 1.00 34.35 -36.32
CA ASN A 149 -0.09 33.41 -36.06
C ASN A 149 0.36 32.09 -35.38
N GLY A 150 1.18 32.20 -34.33
CA GLY A 150 1.69 31.06 -33.59
C GLY A 150 0.65 30.43 -32.66
N HIS A 151 0.58 29.10 -32.67
CA HIS A 151 -0.33 28.25 -31.92
C HIS A 151 0.43 27.06 -31.33
N LEU A 152 0.68 27.06 -30.02
CA LEU A 152 1.24 25.90 -29.33
C LEU A 152 0.09 24.98 -28.92
N VAL A 153 -0.05 23.87 -29.63
CA VAL A 153 -1.05 22.85 -29.31
C VAL A 153 -0.47 21.93 -28.24
N ILE A 154 -1.24 21.77 -27.17
CA ILE A 154 -0.93 20.87 -26.06
C ILE A 154 -2.05 19.85 -25.97
N ASP A 155 -1.69 18.58 -26.10
CA ASP A 155 -2.60 17.45 -26.11
C ASP A 155 -2.51 16.72 -24.77
N ILE A 156 -3.63 16.72 -24.03
CA ILE A 156 -3.72 16.22 -22.66
C ILE A 156 -4.37 14.83 -22.67
N SER A 157 -3.73 13.84 -22.04
CA SER A 157 -4.25 12.48 -21.83
C SER A 157 -4.48 12.17 -20.36
N ASP A 158 -4.82 10.92 -20.04
CA ASP A 158 -4.84 10.45 -18.65
C ASP A 158 -3.47 10.63 -18.00
N ASP A 159 -3.45 10.95 -16.70
CA ASP A 159 -2.27 10.88 -15.86
C ASP A 159 -1.99 9.40 -15.59
N ASN A 160 -1.32 8.70 -16.51
CA ASN A 160 -0.89 7.31 -16.33
C ASN A 160 0.58 7.08 -16.74
N ASN A 161 1.34 8.17 -16.87
CA ASN A 161 2.72 8.13 -17.30
C ASN A 161 3.63 7.47 -16.24
N PRO A 162 4.75 6.85 -16.66
CA PRO A 162 5.74 6.29 -15.75
C PRO A 162 6.22 7.28 -14.68
N PHE A 163 6.03 6.92 -13.42
CA PHE A 163 6.48 7.61 -12.23
C PHE A 163 7.45 6.70 -11.46
N PRO A 164 8.75 7.03 -11.38
CA PRO A 164 9.70 6.27 -10.58
C PRO A 164 9.49 6.58 -9.10
N ILE A 165 9.43 5.54 -8.28
CA ILE A 165 9.39 5.68 -6.82
C ILE A 165 10.82 5.82 -6.33
N THR A 166 11.08 6.84 -5.51
CA THR A 166 12.41 7.07 -4.96
C THR A 166 12.37 7.06 -3.44
N PRO A 167 13.36 6.45 -2.77
CA PRO A 167 13.54 6.63 -1.33
C PRO A 167 13.59 8.12 -0.98
N ILE A 168 12.97 8.52 0.14
CA ILE A 168 13.01 9.91 0.60
C ILE A 168 14.47 10.35 0.71
N SER A 169 14.80 11.44 0.02
CA SER A 169 16.16 11.96 0.02
C SER A 169 16.54 12.47 1.40
N ILE A 170 17.66 11.99 1.92
CA ILE A 170 18.25 12.44 3.19
C ILE A 170 19.59 13.11 2.92
N ASN A 171 19.94 14.10 3.73
CA ASN A 171 21.30 14.65 3.70
C ASN A 171 22.25 13.56 4.22
N THR A 172 23.29 13.22 3.45
CA THR A 172 24.19 12.10 3.78
C THR A 172 24.95 12.27 5.09
N ASN A 173 24.99 13.49 5.64
CA ASN A 173 25.60 13.80 6.93
C ASN A 173 24.63 13.61 8.12
N ASP A 174 23.33 13.47 7.87
CA ASP A 174 22.31 13.30 8.90
C ASP A 174 22.07 11.82 9.20
N THR A 175 21.58 11.53 10.41
CA THR A 175 21.15 10.18 10.78
C THR A 175 19.93 9.76 9.97
N ILE A 176 19.90 8.50 9.52
CA ILE A 176 18.74 7.92 8.82
C ILE A 176 17.50 8.07 9.73
N PRO A 177 16.43 8.73 9.27
CA PRO A 177 15.23 8.93 10.07
C PRO A 177 14.51 7.63 10.41
N SER A 178 14.00 7.56 11.63
CA SER A 178 13.32 6.37 12.15
C SER A 178 11.80 6.48 12.06
N HIS A 179 11.13 5.40 11.64
CA HIS A 179 9.73 5.14 11.95
C HIS A 179 9.59 5.00 13.48
N ARG A 180 8.66 5.75 14.07
CA ARG A 180 8.41 5.81 15.52
C ARG A 180 7.11 5.09 15.86
N ASN A 181 6.96 4.62 17.10
CA ASN A 181 5.66 4.14 17.58
C ASN A 181 4.65 5.30 17.57
N VAL A 182 3.47 5.10 16.98
CA VAL A 182 2.45 6.15 16.81
C VAL A 182 1.95 6.72 18.12
N GLU A 183 1.85 5.92 19.17
CA GLU A 183 1.33 6.37 20.46
C GLU A 183 2.37 7.22 21.20
N GLU A 184 3.64 6.80 21.17
CA GLU A 184 4.75 7.56 21.74
C GLU A 184 4.93 8.90 21.00
N TRP A 185 4.97 8.86 19.67
CA TRP A 185 5.12 10.05 18.84
C TRP A 185 3.95 11.03 19.01
N TYR A 186 2.70 10.54 19.02
CA TYR A 186 1.53 11.39 19.20
C TYR A 186 1.44 11.95 20.63
N ALA A 187 1.86 11.21 21.65
CA ALA A 187 1.95 11.73 23.01
C ALA A 187 3.02 12.82 23.14
N GLU A 188 4.20 12.61 22.55
CA GLU A 188 5.30 13.58 22.55
C GLU A 188 4.92 14.88 21.82
N ALA A 189 4.15 14.80 20.73
CA ALA A 189 3.63 15.97 20.00
C ALA A 189 2.78 16.91 20.87
N LYS A 190 2.28 16.47 22.04
CA LYS A 190 1.51 17.32 22.96
C LYS A 190 2.40 18.17 23.87
N THR A 191 3.68 17.80 24.02
CA THR A 191 4.60 18.42 24.98
C THR A 191 5.88 18.96 24.33
N ASP A 192 6.25 18.47 23.15
CA ASP A 192 7.44 18.88 22.40
C ASP A 192 7.04 19.64 21.12
N SER A 193 7.53 20.87 20.98
CA SER A 193 7.12 21.75 19.88
C SER A 193 7.65 21.32 18.51
N LYS A 194 8.78 20.59 18.47
CA LYS A 194 9.33 20.03 17.22
C LYS A 194 8.47 18.87 16.71
N THR A 195 8.09 17.96 17.59
CA THR A 195 7.20 16.83 17.28
C THR A 195 5.78 17.32 16.99
N ALA A 196 5.33 18.37 17.67
CA ALA A 196 4.07 19.05 17.34
C ALA A 196 4.09 19.63 15.92
N LEU A 197 5.23 20.18 15.47
CA LEU A 197 5.40 20.66 14.10
C LEU A 197 5.37 19.51 13.08
N GLU A 198 6.02 18.39 13.37
CA GLU A 198 5.95 17.17 12.54
C GLU A 198 4.49 16.69 12.37
N LEU A 199 3.74 16.58 13.46
CA LEU A 199 2.32 16.23 13.43
C LEU A 199 1.52 17.22 12.60
N SER A 200 1.75 18.52 12.80
CA SER A 200 1.03 19.58 12.09
C SER A 200 1.28 19.53 10.58
N LEU A 201 2.53 19.26 10.17
CA LEU A 201 2.91 19.09 8.77
C LEU A 201 2.28 17.82 8.18
N PHE A 202 2.34 16.69 8.89
CA PHE A 202 1.70 15.44 8.48
C PHE A 202 0.20 15.61 8.24
N ILE A 203 -0.53 16.21 9.18
CA ILE A 203 -1.98 16.41 9.08
C ILE A 203 -2.34 17.33 7.91
N ARG A 204 -1.60 18.42 7.69
CA ARG A 204 -1.82 19.31 6.54
C ARG A 204 -1.50 18.62 5.21
N ALA A 205 -0.40 17.88 5.14
CA ALA A 205 0.01 17.15 3.94
C ALA A 205 -1.00 16.05 3.59
N LEU A 206 -1.43 15.24 4.55
CA LEU A 206 -2.41 14.19 4.32
C LEU A 206 -3.77 14.77 3.89
N LYS A 207 -4.21 15.89 4.49
CA LYS A 207 -5.44 16.59 4.07
C LYS A 207 -5.34 17.09 2.63
N ALA A 208 -4.21 17.67 2.24
CA ALA A 208 -3.97 18.10 0.86
C ALA A 208 -3.96 16.90 -0.10
N PHE A 209 -3.25 15.83 0.26
CA PHE A 209 -3.16 14.59 -0.52
C PHE A 209 -4.52 13.91 -0.73
N GLN A 210 -5.37 13.87 0.29
CA GLN A 210 -6.75 13.35 0.22
C GLN A 210 -7.69 14.23 -0.61
N SER A 211 -7.38 15.52 -0.80
CA SER A 211 -8.21 16.44 -1.58
C SER A 211 -8.01 16.34 -3.10
N LEU A 212 -6.94 15.67 -3.54
CA LEU A 212 -6.64 15.49 -4.96
C LEU A 212 -7.70 14.61 -5.64
N PRO A 213 -8.08 14.92 -6.90
CA PRO A 213 -9.17 14.25 -7.58
C PRO A 213 -8.79 12.82 -8.05
N PRO A 214 -9.77 11.89 -8.18
CA PRO A 214 -9.51 10.50 -8.60
C PRO A 214 -8.83 10.30 -9.96
N ASN A 215 -8.84 11.30 -10.85
CA ASN A 215 -8.13 11.24 -12.13
C ASN A 215 -6.65 11.65 -12.03
N ASP A 216 -6.19 12.17 -10.89
CA ASP A 216 -4.77 12.36 -10.59
C ASP A 216 -4.18 11.04 -10.09
N GLN A 217 -3.21 10.46 -10.80
CA GLN A 217 -2.57 9.18 -10.44
C GLN A 217 -1.92 9.21 -9.05
N LEU A 218 -1.55 10.40 -8.60
CA LEU A 218 -0.84 10.65 -7.36
C LEU A 218 -1.78 11.26 -6.31
N SER A 219 -3.10 11.14 -6.50
CA SER A 219 -4.08 11.38 -5.44
C SER A 219 -4.08 10.26 -4.42
N TYR A 220 -4.49 10.55 -3.17
CA TYR A 220 -4.69 9.52 -2.15
C TYR A 220 -5.61 8.41 -2.66
N TYR A 221 -6.68 8.78 -3.37
CA TYR A 221 -7.62 7.84 -3.97
C TYR A 221 -6.92 6.86 -4.92
N ARG A 222 -6.10 7.36 -5.86
CA ARG A 222 -5.41 6.51 -6.84
C ARG A 222 -4.27 5.70 -6.22
N ILE A 223 -3.58 6.24 -5.24
CA ILE A 223 -2.55 5.50 -4.49
C ILE A 223 -3.21 4.38 -3.69
N ALA A 224 -4.31 4.63 -2.95
CA ALA A 224 -5.10 3.59 -2.28
C ALA A 224 -5.63 2.53 -3.27
N ALA A 225 -6.08 2.96 -4.46
CA ALA A 225 -6.62 2.07 -5.48
C ALA A 225 -5.62 1.07 -6.07
N ILE A 226 -4.30 1.29 -5.93
CA ILE A 226 -3.27 0.31 -6.31
C ILE A 226 -3.55 -1.04 -5.66
N HIS A 227 -4.05 -1.03 -4.43
CA HIS A 227 -4.34 -2.23 -3.65
C HIS A 227 -5.54 -3.03 -4.18
N GLY A 228 -6.54 -2.40 -4.80
CA GLY A 228 -7.81 -3.07 -5.07
C GLY A 228 -8.68 -2.35 -6.12
N HIS A 229 -9.80 -1.78 -5.67
CA HIS A 229 -10.72 -1.03 -6.52
C HIS A 229 -10.20 0.38 -6.85
N PRO A 230 -10.56 0.94 -8.01
CA PRO A 230 -11.32 0.30 -9.09
C PRO A 230 -10.43 -0.58 -9.99
N HIS A 231 -10.89 -1.81 -10.28
CA HIS A 231 -10.07 -2.81 -10.97
C HIS A 231 -9.81 -2.53 -12.46
N ASN A 232 -10.52 -1.59 -13.08
CA ASN A 232 -10.40 -1.23 -14.50
C ASN A 232 -9.34 -0.15 -14.75
N VAL A 233 -8.71 0.38 -13.70
CA VAL A 233 -7.76 1.49 -13.79
C VAL A 233 -6.36 1.01 -13.44
N SER A 234 -5.46 1.02 -14.42
CA SER A 234 -4.04 0.76 -14.16
C SER A 234 -3.39 1.90 -13.35
N TRP A 235 -2.25 1.64 -12.72
CA TRP A 235 -1.42 2.69 -12.11
C TRP A 235 0.00 2.54 -12.63
N ASN A 236 0.59 3.61 -13.14
CA ASN A 236 2.00 3.65 -13.56
C ASN A 236 2.37 2.65 -14.68
N MET A 237 1.39 2.20 -15.45
CA MET A 237 1.59 1.24 -16.55
C MET A 237 1.53 1.88 -17.94
N GLY A 238 1.21 3.17 -18.06
CA GLY A 238 1.01 3.82 -19.36
C GLY A 238 -0.32 3.47 -20.05
N GLU A 239 -1.18 2.69 -19.40
CA GLU A 239 -2.44 2.21 -19.95
C GLU A 239 -3.60 3.13 -19.54
N ALA A 240 -4.46 3.50 -20.49
CA ALA A 240 -5.67 4.27 -20.20
C ALA A 240 -6.68 3.44 -19.36
N PRO A 241 -7.56 4.08 -18.57
CA PRO A 241 -8.63 3.37 -17.86
C PRO A 241 -9.50 2.57 -18.83
N ILE A 242 -9.73 1.29 -18.53
CA ILE A 242 -10.64 0.46 -19.31
C ILE A 242 -12.07 0.98 -19.07
N PRO A 243 -12.87 1.30 -20.11
CA PRO A 243 -14.26 1.69 -19.93
C PRO A 243 -15.06 0.63 -19.17
N LEU A 244 -15.92 1.07 -18.24
CA LEU A 244 -16.69 0.15 -17.39
C LEU A 244 -17.73 -0.67 -18.17
N ASP A 245 -18.13 -0.21 -19.35
CA ASP A 245 -19.04 -0.87 -20.29
C ASP A 245 -18.32 -1.67 -21.39
N ALA A 246 -17.00 -1.81 -21.31
CA ALA A 246 -16.22 -2.58 -22.29
C ALA A 246 -16.56 -4.08 -22.24
N GLY A 247 -16.99 -4.65 -23.37
CA GLY A 247 -17.37 -6.05 -23.47
C GLY A 247 -16.22 -7.06 -23.28
N ASP A 248 -14.96 -6.61 -23.35
CA ASP A 248 -13.74 -7.41 -23.21
C ASP A 248 -12.94 -7.11 -21.93
N ILE A 249 -13.55 -6.40 -20.96
CA ILE A 249 -12.89 -5.95 -19.72
C ILE A 249 -12.14 -7.06 -18.97
N ASN A 250 -12.67 -8.28 -18.94
CA ASN A 250 -12.03 -9.42 -18.27
C ASN A 250 -10.73 -9.85 -18.96
N THR A 251 -10.74 -9.91 -20.29
CA THR A 251 -9.56 -10.24 -21.09
C THR A 251 -8.48 -9.19 -20.88
N LEU A 252 -8.85 -7.91 -20.96
CA LEU A 252 -7.92 -6.79 -20.76
C LEU A 252 -7.32 -6.78 -19.34
N LYS A 253 -8.10 -7.13 -18.31
CA LYS A 253 -7.60 -7.29 -16.94
C LYS A 253 -6.58 -8.42 -16.80
N LEU A 254 -6.80 -9.58 -17.46
CA LEU A 254 -5.81 -10.67 -17.47
C LEU A 254 -4.50 -10.28 -18.15
N GLU A 255 -4.57 -9.42 -19.16
CA GLU A 255 -3.44 -8.83 -19.87
C GLU A 255 -2.72 -7.72 -19.08
N ASN A 256 -3.02 -7.53 -17.79
CA ASN A 256 -2.45 -6.50 -16.91
C ASN A 256 -2.77 -5.05 -17.31
N LYS A 257 -3.84 -4.82 -18.10
CA LYS A 257 -4.26 -3.46 -18.48
C LYS A 257 -5.15 -2.78 -17.42
N GLY A 258 -5.62 -3.53 -16.43
CA GLY A 258 -6.37 -3.03 -15.28
C GLY A 258 -5.49 -2.78 -14.05
N GLY A 259 -6.15 -2.52 -12.91
CA GLY A 259 -5.52 -2.34 -11.59
C GLY A 259 -5.51 -3.61 -10.75
N ASN A 260 -5.60 -3.45 -9.43
CA ASN A 260 -5.63 -4.52 -8.42
C ASN A 260 -4.31 -5.33 -8.33
N TYR A 261 -3.28 -4.68 -7.81
CA TYR A 261 -1.91 -5.20 -7.84
C TYR A 261 -1.47 -5.90 -6.55
N CYS A 262 -2.26 -5.83 -5.47
CA CYS A 262 -1.84 -6.33 -4.17
C CYS A 262 -1.47 -7.82 -4.21
N GLN A 263 -0.38 -8.16 -3.54
CA GLN A 263 0.11 -9.54 -3.45
C GLN A 263 -0.39 -10.16 -2.16
N HIS A 264 -1.37 -11.06 -2.26
CA HIS A 264 -1.88 -11.85 -1.14
C HIS A 264 -1.75 -13.33 -1.45
N ASN A 265 -1.53 -14.14 -0.41
CA ASN A 265 -1.27 -15.57 -0.46
C ASN A 265 -0.13 -15.90 -1.43
N ASN A 266 0.89 -15.05 -1.39
CA ASN A 266 2.08 -15.02 -2.24
C ASN A 266 3.29 -14.58 -1.37
N TYR A 267 4.47 -15.16 -1.57
CA TYR A 267 5.69 -14.80 -0.81
C TYR A 267 6.19 -13.37 -1.03
N LEU A 268 5.70 -12.67 -2.07
CA LEU A 268 5.94 -11.26 -2.32
C LEU A 268 5.13 -10.33 -1.39
N PHE A 269 4.18 -10.86 -0.60
CA PHE A 269 3.31 -10.06 0.27
C PHE A 269 4.07 -9.00 1.11
N PRO A 270 5.12 -9.35 1.88
CA PRO A 270 5.79 -8.36 2.72
C PRO A 270 6.54 -7.28 1.91
N THR A 271 7.20 -7.66 0.81
CA THR A 271 8.05 -6.76 0.03
C THR A 271 7.26 -5.87 -0.91
N TRP A 272 6.13 -6.37 -1.44
CA TRP A 272 5.19 -5.55 -2.20
C TRP A 272 4.63 -4.43 -1.33
N HIS A 273 4.17 -4.76 -0.10
CA HIS A 273 3.64 -3.75 0.83
C HIS A 273 4.74 -2.80 1.33
N ARG A 274 5.98 -3.25 1.55
CA ARG A 274 7.12 -2.35 1.83
C ARG A 274 7.30 -1.29 0.74
N THR A 275 7.27 -1.70 -0.52
CA THR A 275 7.42 -0.78 -1.66
C THR A 275 6.22 0.16 -1.77
N TYR A 276 5.02 -0.34 -1.44
CA TYR A 276 3.81 0.47 -1.38
C TYR A 276 3.87 1.55 -0.29
N MET A 277 4.45 1.22 0.88
CA MET A 277 4.70 2.18 1.95
C MET A 277 5.68 3.28 1.50
N MET A 278 6.74 2.94 0.77
CA MET A 278 7.69 3.94 0.23
C MET A 278 6.97 4.97 -0.65
N LEU A 279 6.10 4.51 -1.55
CA LEU A 279 5.30 5.39 -2.40
C LEU A 279 4.39 6.29 -1.56
N PHE A 280 3.70 5.75 -0.56
CA PHE A 280 2.81 6.55 0.28
C PHE A 280 3.58 7.63 1.06
N GLU A 281 4.73 7.29 1.65
CA GLU A 281 5.54 8.25 2.40
C GLU A 281 6.09 9.38 1.53
N GLU A 282 6.43 9.10 0.27
CA GLU A 282 6.90 10.10 -0.70
C GLU A 282 5.91 11.28 -0.84
N TRP A 283 4.60 11.03 -0.72
CA TRP A 283 3.55 12.05 -0.85
C TRP A 283 3.25 12.82 0.43
N VAL A 284 3.47 12.20 1.59
CA VAL A 284 3.09 12.79 2.89
C VAL A 284 4.28 13.40 3.63
N SER A 285 5.51 13.16 3.17
CA SER A 285 6.74 13.70 3.78
C SER A 285 6.86 15.22 3.58
N ALA A 286 6.29 15.99 4.51
CA ALA A 286 6.43 17.45 4.56
C ALA A 286 7.69 17.94 5.30
N ALA A 287 8.47 17.03 5.91
CA ALA A 287 9.76 17.32 6.53
C ALA A 287 10.77 16.22 6.16
N SER A 288 11.99 16.58 5.78
CA SER A 288 13.06 15.63 5.39
C SER A 288 13.35 14.56 6.44
N LEU A 289 13.03 14.85 7.71
CA LEU A 289 13.25 13.99 8.87
C LEU A 289 12.03 13.19 9.32
N TRP A 290 10.81 13.54 8.90
CA TRP A 290 9.62 12.83 9.35
C TRP A 290 9.46 11.52 8.58
N ARG A 291 8.92 10.49 9.24
CA ARG A 291 8.50 9.23 8.65
C ARG A 291 7.18 8.78 9.25
N LEU A 292 6.41 7.97 8.52
CA LEU A 292 5.13 7.46 8.98
C LEU A 292 5.34 6.62 10.25
N PRO A 293 4.58 6.87 11.32
CA PRO A 293 4.70 6.07 12.53
C PRO A 293 4.02 4.70 12.36
N TYR A 294 4.56 3.68 13.02
CA TYR A 294 3.97 2.35 13.05
C TYR A 294 2.97 2.20 14.20
N TRP A 295 1.90 1.44 13.97
CA TRP A 295 0.94 1.08 15.02
C TRP A 295 1.19 -0.33 15.57
N ASP A 296 1.77 -0.39 16.77
CA ASP A 296 2.04 -1.64 17.46
C ASP A 296 0.80 -2.21 18.17
N TRP A 297 -0.15 -2.71 17.37
CA TRP A 297 -1.40 -3.31 17.85
C TRP A 297 -1.19 -4.56 18.73
N ALA A 298 -0.05 -5.24 18.62
CA ALA A 298 0.26 -6.41 19.45
C ALA A 298 0.64 -6.01 20.88
N LEU A 299 1.26 -4.84 21.05
CA LEU A 299 1.58 -4.30 22.36
C LEU A 299 0.43 -3.47 22.94
N LYS A 300 -0.21 -2.63 22.12
CA LYS A 300 -1.36 -1.79 22.51
C LYS A 300 -2.55 -2.08 21.58
N PRO A 301 -3.43 -3.03 21.95
CA PRO A 301 -4.51 -3.55 21.12
C PRO A 301 -5.72 -2.62 21.10
N SER A 302 -5.49 -1.39 20.65
CA SER A 302 -6.51 -0.36 20.60
C SER A 302 -6.23 0.56 19.42
N LEU A 303 -7.28 1.13 18.83
CA LEU A 303 -7.15 2.12 17.76
C LEU A 303 -6.24 3.27 18.21
N PRO A 304 -5.27 3.73 17.40
CA PRO A 304 -4.38 4.80 17.81
C PRO A 304 -5.12 6.11 18.05
N ASN A 305 -4.71 6.87 19.07
CA ASN A 305 -5.33 8.16 19.39
C ASN A 305 -5.32 9.14 18.20
N LEU A 306 -4.28 9.05 17.35
CA LEU A 306 -4.17 9.80 16.10
C LEU A 306 -5.36 9.60 15.15
N ALA A 307 -6.02 8.43 15.16
CA ALA A 307 -7.08 8.06 14.23
C ALA A 307 -8.47 7.94 14.89
N ARG A 308 -8.59 8.26 16.18
CA ARG A 308 -9.84 8.12 16.96
C ARG A 308 -10.80 9.27 16.75
N ASP A 309 -10.29 10.50 16.82
CA ASP A 309 -11.11 11.70 16.95
C ASP A 309 -11.31 12.39 15.61
N LYS A 310 -12.50 12.95 15.39
CA LYS A 310 -12.87 13.70 14.17
C LYS A 310 -12.08 14.98 13.99
N LYS A 311 -11.60 15.56 15.11
CA LYS A 311 -10.83 16.79 15.16
C LYS A 311 -9.47 16.50 15.76
N ILE A 312 -8.49 17.32 15.38
CA ILE A 312 -7.12 17.23 15.88
C ILE A 312 -6.52 18.62 16.03
N SER A 313 -5.78 18.81 17.11
CA SER A 313 -5.06 20.05 17.40
C SER A 313 -3.72 20.09 16.67
N ILE A 314 -3.47 21.16 15.92
CA ILE A 314 -2.21 21.38 15.21
C ILE A 314 -1.70 22.81 15.40
N ILE A 315 -0.42 23.04 15.16
CA ILE A 315 0.19 24.37 15.19
C ILE A 315 -0.38 25.23 14.05
N SER A 316 -0.90 26.40 14.39
CA SER A 316 -1.38 27.43 13.47
C SER A 316 -0.33 28.51 13.20
N SER A 317 0.41 28.91 14.23
CA SER A 317 1.38 30.00 14.18
C SER A 317 2.33 29.94 15.37
N TRP A 318 3.33 30.82 15.38
CA TRP A 318 4.27 31.01 16.48
C TRP A 318 4.12 32.44 16.99
N ASP A 319 4.13 32.63 18.31
CA ASP A 319 4.06 33.96 18.92
C ASP A 319 5.43 34.67 18.93
N SER A 320 5.49 35.89 19.45
CA SER A 320 6.73 36.69 19.55
C SER A 320 7.80 36.09 20.47
N LYS A 321 7.50 35.00 21.18
CA LYS A 321 8.42 34.28 22.08
C LYS A 321 8.75 32.88 21.57
N ASP A 322 8.48 32.59 20.29
CA ASP A 322 8.63 31.28 19.67
C ASP A 322 7.85 30.17 20.38
N LEU A 323 6.69 30.51 20.96
CA LEU A 323 5.76 29.52 21.50
C LEU A 323 4.67 29.18 20.46
N PRO A 324 4.39 27.89 20.23
CA PRO A 324 3.39 27.49 19.25
C PRO A 324 1.98 27.84 19.72
N GLN A 325 1.18 28.35 18.79
CA GLN A 325 -0.27 28.54 18.95
C GLN A 325 -1.01 27.44 18.20
N TYR A 326 -2.12 26.97 18.74
CA TYR A 326 -2.83 25.79 18.23
C TYR A 326 -4.19 26.14 17.64
N GLU A 327 -4.64 25.33 16.67
CA GLU A 327 -5.98 25.35 16.12
C GLU A 327 -6.55 23.93 15.99
N GLU A 328 -7.88 23.80 16.07
CA GLU A 328 -8.57 22.52 15.84
C GLU A 328 -8.99 22.39 14.37
N VAL A 329 -8.56 21.32 13.70
CA VAL A 329 -8.90 21.02 12.30
C VAL A 329 -9.59 19.66 12.17
N ASP A 330 -10.26 19.41 11.04
CA ASP A 330 -10.71 18.05 10.70
C ASP A 330 -9.51 17.11 10.59
N ASN A 331 -9.64 15.94 11.21
CA ASN A 331 -8.58 14.95 11.26
C ASN A 331 -8.64 14.02 10.03
N PRO A 332 -7.70 14.11 9.07
CA PRO A 332 -7.65 13.24 7.91
C PRO A 332 -7.28 11.79 8.23
N MET A 333 -6.86 11.47 9.47
CA MET A 333 -6.64 10.10 9.94
C MET A 333 -7.91 9.44 10.49
N TYR A 334 -8.96 10.22 10.77
CA TYR A 334 -10.24 9.68 11.26
C TYR A 334 -10.93 8.81 10.21
N ARG A 335 -10.97 9.31 8.97
CA ARG A 335 -11.48 8.60 7.79
C ARG A 335 -10.96 9.29 6.52
N PHE A 336 -10.87 8.55 5.42
CA PHE A 336 -10.81 9.17 4.11
C PHE A 336 -12.23 9.58 3.69
N GLN A 337 -12.34 10.71 3.00
CA GLN A 337 -13.58 11.20 2.42
C GLN A 337 -13.34 11.61 0.98
N MET A 338 -14.23 11.20 0.08
CA MET A 338 -14.13 11.50 -1.34
C MET A 338 -14.10 13.02 -1.59
N PRO A 339 -13.17 13.51 -2.45
CA PRO A 339 -13.08 14.92 -2.78
C PRO A 339 -14.38 15.39 -3.45
N GLY A 340 -14.92 16.53 -3.01
CA GLY A 340 -16.19 17.06 -3.53
C GLY A 340 -17.45 16.45 -2.89
N HIS A 341 -17.31 15.61 -1.86
CA HIS A 341 -18.42 15.03 -1.09
C HIS A 341 -19.41 14.26 -1.98
N LYS A 342 -18.90 13.51 -2.95
CA LYS A 342 -19.69 12.63 -3.83
C LYS A 342 -19.37 11.15 -3.55
N PRO A 343 -20.35 10.24 -3.61
CA PRO A 343 -20.12 8.82 -3.39
C PRO A 343 -19.03 8.24 -4.30
N MET A 344 -18.29 7.24 -3.83
CA MET A 344 -17.19 6.61 -4.58
C MET A 344 -17.61 6.08 -5.97
N GLY A 345 -18.90 5.74 -6.14
CA GLY A 345 -19.50 5.31 -7.40
C GLY A 345 -20.18 6.40 -8.22
N ASP A 346 -20.01 7.68 -7.89
CA ASP A 346 -20.64 8.78 -8.62
C ASP A 346 -20.10 8.87 -10.06
N ALA A 347 -21.00 9.11 -11.02
CA ALA A 347 -20.69 9.20 -12.43
C ALA A 347 -19.73 10.37 -12.77
N ILE A 348 -19.62 11.38 -11.90
CA ILE A 348 -18.68 12.49 -12.06
C ILE A 348 -17.22 12.01 -12.17
N TYR A 349 -16.88 10.88 -11.54
CA TYR A 349 -15.54 10.29 -11.59
C TYR A 349 -15.30 9.41 -12.84
N LYS A 350 -16.28 9.30 -13.74
CA LYS A 350 -16.17 8.55 -15.01
C LYS A 350 -15.66 7.12 -14.79
N ASN A 351 -14.55 6.73 -15.42
CA ASN A 351 -13.94 5.40 -15.32
C ASN A 351 -13.14 5.19 -14.02
N TYR A 352 -12.98 6.23 -13.19
CA TYR A 352 -12.28 6.15 -11.90
C TYR A 352 -13.21 5.89 -10.72
N ARG A 353 -14.52 5.76 -10.94
CA ARG A 353 -15.49 5.45 -9.88
C ARG A 353 -15.43 3.97 -9.48
N ILE A 354 -15.82 3.66 -8.25
CA ILE A 354 -16.06 2.27 -7.83
C ILE A 354 -17.37 1.80 -8.45
N ASP A 355 -17.33 0.71 -9.21
CA ASP A 355 -18.52 0.02 -9.71
C ASP A 355 -18.54 -1.39 -9.12
N ASN A 356 -19.27 -1.53 -8.02
CA ASN A 356 -19.34 -2.77 -7.25
C ASN A 356 -20.80 -3.22 -7.02
N LYS A 357 -21.70 -2.88 -7.95
CA LYS A 357 -23.14 -3.20 -7.88
C LYS A 357 -23.49 -4.67 -7.63
N ASP A 358 -22.52 -5.55 -7.85
CA ASP A 358 -22.66 -6.99 -7.71
C ASP A 358 -21.92 -7.55 -6.47
N GLU A 359 -21.40 -6.68 -5.59
CA GLU A 359 -20.89 -7.05 -4.27
C GLU A 359 -21.97 -6.86 -3.20
N ASP A 360 -21.93 -7.65 -2.13
CA ASP A 360 -22.91 -7.58 -1.05
C ASP A 360 -22.81 -6.27 -0.22
N ILE A 361 -21.71 -5.53 -0.35
CA ILE A 361 -21.45 -4.28 0.37
C ILE A 361 -21.50 -3.11 -0.61
N PRO A 362 -22.26 -2.04 -0.34
CA PRO A 362 -22.39 -0.88 -1.24
C PRO A 362 -21.23 0.12 -1.09
N TRP A 363 -20.01 -0.27 -1.48
CA TRP A 363 -18.84 0.63 -1.49
C TRP A 363 -19.05 1.85 -2.40
N ASP A 364 -19.72 1.68 -3.55
CA ASP A 364 -20.12 2.75 -4.47
C ASP A 364 -20.93 3.86 -3.81
N MET A 365 -21.74 3.51 -2.80
CA MET A 365 -22.54 4.47 -2.05
C MET A 365 -21.75 5.25 -0.99
N CYS A 366 -20.58 4.76 -0.57
CA CYS A 366 -19.80 5.38 0.50
C CYS A 366 -19.18 6.70 0.01
N ILE A 367 -19.31 7.76 0.79
CA ILE A 367 -18.57 9.02 0.64
C ILE A 367 -17.30 8.99 1.48
N GLY A 368 -17.36 8.37 2.67
CA GLY A 368 -16.23 8.22 3.58
C GLY A 368 -16.02 6.80 4.08
N THR A 369 -14.80 6.50 4.51
CA THR A 369 -14.46 5.18 5.04
C THR A 369 -15.07 4.94 6.42
N SER A 370 -15.35 3.67 6.72
CA SER A 370 -16.01 3.24 7.96
C SER A 370 -15.24 2.11 8.64
N ARG A 371 -15.35 2.05 9.97
CA ARG A 371 -14.80 0.98 10.85
C ARG A 371 -15.94 0.49 11.74
N HIS A 372 -16.41 -0.74 11.54
CA HIS A 372 -17.61 -1.34 12.14
C HIS A 372 -18.92 -0.53 11.94
N GLY A 373 -18.91 0.54 11.15
CA GLY A 373 -20.00 1.49 11.03
C GLY A 373 -21.07 1.13 9.99
N ILE A 374 -20.74 0.29 9.00
CA ILE A 374 -21.67 -0.06 7.92
C ILE A 374 -22.63 -1.13 8.44
N THR A 375 -23.91 -0.75 8.53
CA THR A 375 -25.00 -1.65 8.89
C THR A 375 -26.13 -1.47 7.90
N LEU A 376 -26.42 -2.51 7.09
CA LEU A 376 -27.46 -2.43 6.05
C LEU A 376 -28.89 -2.32 6.62
N ARG A 377 -29.04 -2.50 7.94
CA ARG A 377 -30.31 -2.31 8.68
C ARG A 377 -30.52 -0.87 9.15
N ASP A 378 -29.51 -0.01 9.08
CA ASP A 378 -29.65 1.41 9.41
C ASP A 378 -30.46 2.12 8.31
N GLU A 379 -31.71 2.42 8.60
CA GLU A 379 -32.63 3.12 7.69
C GLU A 379 -32.16 4.55 7.37
N GLU A 380 -31.47 5.21 8.31
CA GLU A 380 -30.92 6.56 8.09
C GLU A 380 -29.65 6.54 7.22
N ARG A 381 -29.04 5.36 7.04
CA ARG A 381 -27.84 5.12 6.23
C ARG A 381 -26.69 6.08 6.56
N LYS A 382 -26.49 6.37 7.85
CA LYS A 382 -25.42 7.28 8.33
C LYS A 382 -24.02 6.82 7.89
N TRP A 383 -23.86 5.53 7.67
CA TRP A 383 -22.62 4.91 7.20
C TRP A 383 -22.16 5.41 5.82
N ILE A 384 -23.05 5.99 4.99
CA ILE A 384 -22.68 6.62 3.72
C ILE A 384 -21.61 7.70 3.95
N GLU A 385 -21.72 8.46 5.03
CA GLU A 385 -20.78 9.52 5.36
C GLU A 385 -19.43 8.99 5.88
N GLY A 386 -19.34 7.71 6.25
CA GLY A 386 -18.19 7.09 6.90
C GLY A 386 -18.27 7.17 8.43
N VAL A 387 -18.52 6.03 9.08
CA VAL A 387 -18.70 5.95 10.55
C VAL A 387 -17.64 5.01 11.15
N SER A 388 -16.92 5.50 12.16
CA SER A 388 -15.99 4.71 12.97
C SER A 388 -16.57 4.46 14.36
N ILE A 389 -16.70 3.18 14.75
CA ILE A 389 -17.11 2.75 16.09
C ILE A 389 -15.86 2.25 16.83
N ASN A 390 -15.18 3.16 17.50
CA ASN A 390 -13.84 2.92 18.08
C ASN A 390 -13.87 1.80 19.14
N GLU A 391 -14.94 1.72 19.93
CA GLU A 391 -15.10 0.71 20.99
C GLU A 391 -15.13 -0.70 20.43
N LYS A 392 -15.74 -0.89 19.25
CA LYS A 392 -15.76 -2.21 18.59
C LYS A 392 -14.40 -2.60 18.04
N VAL A 393 -13.65 -1.64 17.50
CA VAL A 393 -12.26 -1.86 17.07
C VAL A 393 -11.40 -2.29 18.24
N ASP A 394 -11.49 -1.57 19.36
CA ASP A 394 -10.74 -1.88 20.58
C ASP A 394 -11.10 -3.26 21.12
N LEU A 395 -12.41 -3.58 21.23
CA LEU A 395 -12.88 -4.89 21.68
C LEU A 395 -12.43 -6.03 20.76
N SER A 396 -12.40 -5.83 19.44
CA SER A 396 -11.95 -6.86 18.50
C SER A 396 -10.43 -7.09 18.56
N LEU A 397 -9.63 -6.06 18.81
CA LEU A 397 -8.17 -6.18 18.98
C LEU A 397 -7.80 -6.77 20.34
N ALA A 398 -8.47 -6.30 21.40
CA ALA A 398 -8.26 -6.75 22.77
C ALA A 398 -8.87 -8.14 23.03
N GLY A 399 -9.88 -8.56 22.27
CA GLY A 399 -10.71 -9.70 22.64
C GLY A 399 -11.74 -9.33 23.72
N VAL A 400 -12.81 -10.10 23.79
CA VAL A 400 -13.99 -9.80 24.61
C VAL A 400 -13.80 -10.22 26.08
N HIS A 401 -12.90 -11.17 26.35
CA HIS A 401 -12.62 -11.63 27.71
C HIS A 401 -11.49 -10.83 28.36
N GLU A 402 -11.73 -10.27 29.55
CA GLU A 402 -10.71 -9.52 30.31
C GLU A 402 -9.45 -10.37 30.59
N ASP A 403 -9.61 -11.65 30.93
CA ASP A 403 -8.47 -12.57 31.15
C ASP A 403 -7.70 -12.96 29.87
N LEU A 404 -8.26 -12.76 28.67
CA LEU A 404 -7.61 -13.10 27.38
C LEU A 404 -7.13 -11.87 26.62
N ASN A 405 -7.19 -10.69 27.24
CA ASN A 405 -6.96 -9.35 26.69
C ASN A 405 -5.72 -9.27 25.78
N ASN A 406 -5.91 -9.53 24.48
CA ASN A 406 -4.92 -9.56 23.40
C ASN A 406 -3.83 -10.64 23.55
N LEU A 407 -4.02 -11.59 24.45
CA LEU A 407 -3.01 -12.60 24.73
C LEU A 407 -2.70 -13.47 23.52
N THR A 408 -3.70 -13.84 22.72
CA THR A 408 -3.52 -14.66 21.50
C THR A 408 -2.79 -13.91 20.40
N LEU A 409 -3.16 -12.65 20.11
CA LEU A 409 -2.54 -11.85 19.06
C LEU A 409 -1.09 -11.47 19.43
N LYS A 410 -0.86 -11.09 20.70
CA LYS A 410 0.49 -10.88 21.24
C LYS A 410 1.33 -12.17 21.21
N ASP A 411 0.76 -13.32 21.56
CA ASP A 411 1.47 -14.61 21.51
C ASP A 411 1.80 -15.03 20.06
N ALA A 412 0.89 -14.79 19.13
CA ALA A 412 1.13 -15.02 17.70
C ALA A 412 2.30 -14.16 17.18
N VAL A 413 2.35 -12.86 17.52
CA VAL A 413 3.48 -12.00 17.15
C VAL A 413 4.77 -12.45 17.81
N PHE A 414 4.73 -12.81 19.09
CA PHE A 414 5.91 -13.34 19.79
C PHE A 414 6.46 -14.57 19.10
N ARG A 415 5.62 -15.58 18.84
CA ARG A 415 6.00 -16.83 18.16
C ARG A 415 6.54 -16.58 16.76
N LEU A 416 5.88 -15.74 15.97
CA LEU A 416 6.33 -15.40 14.60
C LEU A 416 7.75 -14.83 14.59
N LEU A 417 8.09 -13.99 15.56
CA LEU A 417 9.38 -13.31 15.66
C LEU A 417 10.44 -14.08 16.46
N THR A 418 10.05 -15.15 17.15
CA THR A 418 10.94 -15.92 18.02
C THR A 418 11.91 -16.77 17.20
N ARG A 419 13.17 -16.79 17.64
CA ARG A 419 14.20 -17.67 17.08
C ARG A 419 13.70 -19.10 16.99
N ASP A 420 14.03 -19.78 15.90
CA ASP A 420 13.81 -21.22 15.74
C ASP A 420 12.32 -21.66 15.66
N TYR A 421 11.36 -20.72 15.66
CA TYR A 421 9.93 -21.01 15.50
C TYR A 421 9.45 -20.83 14.05
N THR A 422 9.85 -19.73 13.40
CA THR A 422 9.56 -19.48 11.98
C THR A 422 10.84 -18.94 11.33
N THR A 423 11.64 -19.85 10.80
CA THR A 423 13.00 -19.57 10.29
C THR A 423 13.03 -19.41 8.77
N LYS A 424 12.07 -20.01 8.07
CA LYS A 424 11.97 -19.89 6.60
C LYS A 424 11.16 -18.66 6.22
N TYR A 425 11.73 -17.80 5.36
CA TYR A 425 11.03 -16.62 4.83
C TYR A 425 9.67 -16.97 4.23
N VAL A 426 9.58 -18.03 3.41
CA VAL A 426 8.33 -18.44 2.77
C VAL A 426 7.23 -18.81 3.78
N ASN A 427 7.63 -19.29 4.97
CA ASN A 427 6.68 -19.61 6.03
C ASN A 427 6.29 -18.37 6.85
N PHE A 428 7.25 -17.48 7.08
CA PHE A 428 7.01 -16.18 7.70
C PHE A 428 6.11 -15.30 6.84
N ALA A 429 6.36 -15.22 5.54
CA ALA A 429 5.83 -14.17 4.68
C ALA A 429 4.33 -14.28 4.41
N SER A 430 3.83 -15.50 4.18
CA SER A 430 2.51 -15.67 3.55
C SER A 430 1.69 -16.84 4.12
N THR A 431 0.37 -16.72 3.99
CA THR A 431 -0.58 -17.82 4.21
C THR A 431 -0.45 -18.93 3.17
N LYS A 432 0.28 -18.75 2.06
CA LYS A 432 0.39 -19.77 1.01
C LYS A 432 0.83 -21.12 1.58
N HIS A 433 0.08 -22.18 1.28
CA HIS A 433 0.41 -23.53 1.72
C HIS A 433 1.12 -24.32 0.61
N VAL A 434 2.34 -24.76 0.91
CA VAL A 434 3.11 -25.71 0.10
C VAL A 434 3.73 -26.70 1.08
N ALA A 435 3.29 -27.95 1.05
CA ALA A 435 3.63 -28.95 2.05
C ALA A 435 5.15 -29.18 2.18
N GLU A 436 5.88 -29.09 1.07
CA GLU A 436 7.34 -29.26 1.03
C GLU A 436 8.11 -28.10 1.68
N ASN A 437 7.47 -26.93 1.82
CA ASN A 437 8.09 -25.74 2.40
C ASN A 437 7.97 -25.68 3.92
N LEU A 438 7.10 -26.50 4.53
CA LEU A 438 6.93 -26.57 5.98
C LEU A 438 8.25 -26.88 6.71
N GLU A 439 8.36 -26.45 7.96
CA GLU A 439 9.54 -26.66 8.81
C GLU A 439 9.61 -28.11 9.31
N ASN A 440 9.78 -29.05 8.37
CA ASN A 440 9.74 -30.48 8.64
C ASN A 440 11.12 -31.00 9.07
N ALA A 441 11.55 -30.71 10.30
CA ALA A 441 12.44 -31.64 10.97
C ALA A 441 11.63 -32.92 11.27
N PRO A 442 12.19 -34.14 11.18
CA PRO A 442 11.47 -35.36 11.53
C PRO A 442 10.86 -35.25 12.93
N GLY A 443 9.53 -35.27 13.01
CA GLY A 443 8.76 -35.07 14.23
C GLY A 443 8.09 -33.70 14.35
N ASP A 444 8.68 -32.58 13.92
CA ASP A 444 8.19 -31.22 14.22
C ASP A 444 7.15 -30.72 13.19
N THR A 445 5.98 -31.37 13.14
CA THR A 445 4.91 -31.05 12.18
C THR A 445 4.00 -29.90 12.60
N ALA A 446 4.20 -29.36 13.81
CA ALA A 446 3.37 -28.29 14.36
C ALA A 446 3.81 -26.89 13.88
N LYS A 447 5.08 -26.71 13.52
CA LYS A 447 5.64 -25.41 13.14
C LYS A 447 5.42 -25.04 11.68
N GLY A 448 5.66 -23.76 11.41
CA GLY A 448 5.64 -23.17 10.08
C GLY A 448 4.29 -22.57 9.70
N TYR A 449 3.16 -22.99 10.25
CA TYR A 449 1.82 -22.57 9.84
C TYR A 449 1.47 -21.11 10.16
N LEU A 450 2.10 -20.54 11.20
CA LEU A 450 2.01 -19.14 11.57
C LEU A 450 2.76 -18.26 10.56
N SER A 451 2.09 -17.25 10.02
CA SER A 451 2.66 -16.28 9.08
C SER A 451 2.31 -14.85 9.45
N LEU A 452 3.11 -13.90 8.97
CA LEU A 452 2.85 -12.47 9.03
C LEU A 452 1.51 -12.13 8.38
N GLU A 453 1.25 -12.69 7.19
CA GLU A 453 0.02 -12.43 6.44
C GLU A 453 -1.24 -12.87 7.21
N GLN A 454 -1.26 -14.01 7.92
CA GLN A 454 -2.46 -14.39 8.69
C GLN A 454 -2.76 -13.43 9.85
N ILE A 455 -1.73 -12.92 10.52
CA ILE A 455 -1.91 -11.97 11.62
C ILE A 455 -2.39 -10.64 11.05
N HIS A 456 -1.76 -10.20 9.96
CA HIS A 456 -2.20 -9.03 9.19
C HIS A 456 -3.69 -9.13 8.78
N ASN A 457 -4.13 -10.28 8.27
CA ASN A 457 -5.52 -10.50 7.86
C ASN A 457 -6.47 -10.37 9.05
N SER A 458 -6.11 -10.94 10.20
CA SER A 458 -6.92 -10.85 11.42
C SER A 458 -7.06 -9.40 11.89
N VAL A 459 -5.98 -8.61 11.84
CA VAL A 459 -6.01 -7.19 12.22
C VAL A 459 -6.89 -6.36 11.27
N HIS A 460 -6.87 -6.64 9.97
CA HIS A 460 -7.83 -6.04 9.01
C HIS A 460 -9.29 -6.29 9.42
N ASP A 461 -9.61 -7.53 9.81
CA ASP A 461 -10.93 -7.86 10.34
C ASP A 461 -11.25 -7.10 11.63
N PHE A 462 -10.33 -7.09 12.60
CA PHE A 462 -10.55 -6.43 13.88
C PHE A 462 -10.83 -4.93 13.73
N ILE A 463 -10.21 -4.27 12.74
CA ILE A 463 -10.44 -2.85 12.45
C ILE A 463 -11.72 -2.62 11.66
N GLY A 464 -11.93 -3.40 10.60
CA GLY A 464 -13.05 -3.19 9.69
C GLY A 464 -14.37 -3.65 10.27
N GLY A 465 -14.38 -4.82 10.90
CA GLY A 465 -15.57 -5.63 11.11
C GLY A 465 -16.03 -6.26 9.80
N ASN A 466 -16.23 -7.57 9.78
CA ASN A 466 -16.61 -8.32 8.58
C ASN A 466 -18.05 -8.82 8.55
N THR A 467 -18.87 -8.59 9.59
CA THR A 467 -20.24 -9.13 9.65
C THR A 467 -21.36 -8.09 9.59
N ASN A 468 -22.48 -8.45 8.95
CA ASN A 468 -23.69 -7.61 8.96
C ASN A 468 -24.25 -7.37 10.38
N ARG A 469 -24.06 -8.32 11.31
CA ARG A 469 -24.55 -8.23 12.68
C ARG A 469 -23.65 -7.36 13.57
N ALA A 470 -22.33 -7.54 13.47
CA ALA A 470 -21.38 -6.78 14.29
C ALA A 470 -21.09 -5.38 13.73
N GLY A 471 -21.34 -5.16 12.43
CA GLY A 471 -20.99 -3.95 11.71
C GLY A 471 -19.81 -4.21 10.77
N ARG A 472 -19.82 -3.54 9.61
CA ARG A 472 -18.81 -3.69 8.58
C ARG A 472 -17.97 -2.42 8.37
N GLY A 473 -16.83 -2.57 7.72
CA GLY A 473 -15.93 -1.45 7.45
C GLY A 473 -14.94 -1.74 6.33
N HIS A 474 -14.25 -0.70 5.87
CA HIS A 474 -13.41 -0.79 4.67
C HIS A 474 -12.19 -1.70 4.91
N MET A 475 -11.61 -1.64 6.12
CA MET A 475 -10.44 -2.42 6.49
C MET A 475 -10.64 -3.95 6.43
N SER A 476 -11.87 -4.46 6.46
CA SER A 476 -12.09 -5.92 6.35
C SER A 476 -12.16 -6.40 4.89
N SER A 477 -12.03 -5.52 3.90
CA SER A 477 -12.16 -5.85 2.47
C SER A 477 -10.90 -5.49 1.71
N VAL A 478 -10.26 -6.50 1.09
CA VAL A 478 -9.07 -6.32 0.25
C VAL A 478 -9.29 -5.23 -0.80
N ALA A 479 -10.49 -5.16 -1.37
CA ALA A 479 -10.78 -4.27 -2.47
C ALA A 479 -10.78 -2.78 -2.08
N VAL A 480 -11.01 -2.44 -0.80
CA VAL A 480 -11.18 -1.05 -0.34
C VAL A 480 -10.43 -0.70 0.96
N ALA A 481 -9.71 -1.64 1.59
CA ALA A 481 -9.03 -1.41 2.85
C ALA A 481 -8.05 -0.23 2.81
N ALA A 482 -7.28 -0.10 1.73
CA ALA A 482 -6.28 0.95 1.55
C ALA A 482 -6.86 2.38 1.51
N PHE A 483 -8.17 2.53 1.31
CA PHE A 483 -8.80 3.85 1.43
C PHE A 483 -8.84 4.33 2.87
N ASP A 484 -8.91 3.46 3.88
CA ASP A 484 -8.92 3.91 5.28
C ASP A 484 -7.50 4.35 5.72
N PRO A 485 -7.30 5.57 6.25
CA PRO A 485 -5.98 6.06 6.64
C PRO A 485 -5.22 5.18 7.65
N VAL A 486 -5.91 4.36 8.46
CA VAL A 486 -5.22 3.45 9.40
C VAL A 486 -4.57 2.25 8.72
N PHE A 487 -4.93 1.97 7.46
CA PHE A 487 -4.24 0.99 6.63
C PHE A 487 -2.72 1.21 6.64
N TRP A 488 -2.30 2.46 6.47
CA TRP A 488 -0.89 2.82 6.37
C TRP A 488 -0.14 2.62 7.69
N LEU A 489 -0.78 2.91 8.84
CA LEU A 489 -0.18 2.65 10.17
C LEU A 489 -0.05 1.15 10.46
N HIS A 490 -1.05 0.36 10.05
CA HIS A 490 -1.06 -1.10 10.16
C HIS A 490 0.05 -1.73 9.30
N HIS A 491 0.15 -1.32 8.03
CA HIS A 491 1.17 -1.82 7.11
C HIS A 491 2.58 -1.35 7.46
N CYS A 492 2.73 -0.17 8.07
CA CYS A 492 3.99 0.27 8.67
C CYS A 492 4.45 -0.68 9.80
N ASN A 493 3.52 -1.18 10.64
CA ASN A 493 3.87 -2.20 11.62
C ASN A 493 4.12 -3.57 10.98
N THR A 494 3.43 -3.92 9.89
CA THR A 494 3.71 -5.15 9.12
C THR A 494 5.14 -5.12 8.53
N ASP A 495 5.57 -3.97 8.02
CA ASP A 495 6.95 -3.74 7.59
C ASP A 495 7.95 -3.87 8.75
N ARG A 496 7.62 -3.29 9.91
CA ARG A 496 8.42 -3.40 11.13
C ARG A 496 8.61 -4.85 11.57
N LEU A 497 7.55 -5.66 11.51
CA LEU A 497 7.61 -7.08 11.84
C LEU A 497 8.50 -7.85 10.85
N LEU A 498 8.45 -7.51 9.55
CA LEU A 498 9.41 -8.03 8.56
C LEU A 498 10.85 -7.66 8.94
N HIS A 499 11.11 -6.40 9.29
CA HIS A 499 12.44 -5.96 9.71
C HIS A 499 12.95 -6.70 10.96
N LEU A 500 12.13 -6.81 12.02
CA LEU A 500 12.48 -7.56 13.23
C LEU A 500 12.76 -9.03 12.92
N TRP A 501 11.95 -9.65 12.05
CA TRP A 501 12.17 -11.03 11.64
C TRP A 501 13.49 -11.20 10.87
N GLN A 502 13.81 -10.28 9.95
CA GLN A 502 15.09 -10.28 9.21
C GLN A 502 16.29 -10.13 10.17
N CYS A 503 16.17 -9.29 11.21
CA CYS A 503 17.20 -9.10 12.22
C CYS A 503 17.41 -10.35 13.10
N SER A 504 16.33 -11.06 13.41
CA SER A 504 16.38 -12.32 14.16
C SER A 504 16.84 -13.52 13.33
N ASN A 505 16.60 -13.50 12.02
CA ASN A 505 16.88 -14.59 11.09
C ASN A 505 17.81 -14.13 9.94
N PRO A 506 19.02 -13.61 10.25
CA PRO A 506 19.91 -13.10 9.23
C PRO A 506 20.29 -14.22 8.24
N GLY A 507 20.34 -13.85 6.97
CA GLY A 507 20.63 -14.80 5.89
C GLY A 507 19.41 -15.57 5.36
N ASN A 508 18.28 -15.63 6.07
CA ASN A 508 17.09 -16.31 5.56
C ASN A 508 16.26 -15.41 4.63
N TRP A 509 16.45 -15.52 3.30
CA TRP A 509 15.72 -14.73 2.32
C TRP A 509 15.34 -15.54 1.08
N PHE A 510 14.04 -15.84 0.92
CA PHE A 510 13.48 -16.57 -0.23
C PHE A 510 14.16 -17.93 -0.59
N HIS A 511 14.97 -18.52 0.30
CA HIS A 511 15.65 -19.78 0.03
C HIS A 511 14.62 -20.92 -0.17
N GLN A 512 14.33 -21.23 -1.43
CA GLN A 512 13.58 -22.40 -1.90
C GLN A 512 14.56 -23.45 -2.45
N LYS A 513 14.11 -24.70 -2.64
CA LYS A 513 14.93 -25.72 -3.34
C LYS A 513 15.12 -25.30 -4.82
N LEU A 514 16.33 -25.47 -5.34
CA LEU A 514 16.66 -25.26 -6.76
C LEU A 514 15.68 -26.05 -7.66
N GLY A 515 15.08 -25.36 -8.65
CA GLY A 515 14.19 -25.97 -9.66
C GLY A 515 12.73 -25.52 -9.59
N GLN A 516 12.28 -24.86 -8.51
CA GLN A 516 10.99 -24.17 -8.48
C GLN A 516 11.20 -22.71 -8.92
N VAL A 517 11.12 -22.42 -10.22
CA VAL A 517 10.89 -21.04 -10.68
C VAL A 517 9.41 -20.76 -10.44
N ALA A 518 9.06 -20.40 -9.22
CA ALA A 518 7.72 -19.98 -8.88
C ALA A 518 7.54 -18.49 -9.26
N SER A 519 6.34 -18.11 -9.69
CA SER A 519 5.93 -16.73 -10.03
C SER A 519 5.88 -15.78 -8.81
N ASP A 520 6.63 -16.11 -7.76
CA ASP A 520 6.77 -15.41 -6.49
C ASP A 520 8.22 -15.44 -5.98
N SER A 521 9.17 -15.51 -6.93
CA SER A 521 10.61 -15.45 -6.65
C SER A 521 11.04 -14.03 -6.21
N PRO A 522 12.19 -13.87 -5.53
CA PRO A 522 12.64 -12.54 -5.10
C PRO A 522 13.04 -11.61 -6.26
N LEU A 523 13.14 -12.13 -7.49
CA LEU A 523 13.43 -11.40 -8.71
C LEU A 523 12.16 -10.98 -9.47
N GLU A 524 10.99 -11.47 -9.05
CA GLU A 524 9.72 -11.10 -9.66
C GLU A 524 9.44 -9.60 -9.47
N ASN A 525 8.85 -8.98 -10.48
CA ASN A 525 8.53 -7.57 -10.46
C ASN A 525 7.42 -7.28 -9.44
N LEU A 526 7.68 -6.35 -8.53
CA LEU A 526 6.69 -5.78 -7.62
C LEU A 526 5.88 -4.71 -8.37
N VAL A 527 5.14 -5.13 -9.40
CA VAL A 527 4.26 -4.23 -10.14
C VAL A 527 3.22 -3.60 -9.22
N PRO A 528 2.88 -2.31 -9.38
CA PRO A 528 3.27 -1.41 -10.46
C PRO A 528 4.45 -0.47 -10.11
N PHE A 529 5.30 -0.86 -9.15
CA PHE A 529 6.29 0.05 -8.57
C PHE A 529 7.57 0.14 -9.41
N ARG A 530 7.72 1.23 -10.17
CA ARG A 530 8.88 1.46 -11.04
C ARG A 530 10.06 2.04 -10.28
N ALA A 531 11.25 1.54 -10.56
CA ALA A 531 12.51 2.11 -10.06
C ALA A 531 13.07 3.23 -10.97
N SER A 532 12.62 3.29 -12.23
CA SER A 532 12.99 4.35 -13.17
C SER A 532 11.88 4.57 -14.21
N THR A 533 12.03 5.57 -15.07
CA THR A 533 11.14 5.77 -16.23
C THR A 533 11.39 4.81 -17.39
N GLU A 534 12.45 4.00 -17.34
CA GLU A 534 12.73 3.00 -18.37
C GLU A 534 11.62 1.92 -18.43
N PRO A 535 11.28 1.42 -19.63
CA PRO A 535 10.36 0.30 -19.78
C PRO A 535 10.81 -0.90 -18.94
N ASP A 536 9.84 -1.57 -18.31
CA ASP A 536 10.04 -2.79 -17.52
C ASP A 536 11.01 -2.74 -16.33
N ASN A 537 11.47 -1.56 -15.91
CA ASN A 537 12.31 -1.41 -14.71
C ASN A 537 11.47 -1.22 -13.43
N PHE A 538 11.05 -2.34 -12.84
CA PHE A 538 10.30 -2.41 -11.59
C PHE A 538 11.19 -2.79 -10.39
N PHE A 539 10.78 -2.38 -9.19
CA PHE A 539 11.35 -2.94 -7.96
C PHE A 539 11.09 -4.45 -7.91
N ASN A 540 12.02 -5.21 -7.34
CA ASN A 540 11.82 -6.57 -6.90
C ASN A 540 12.13 -6.71 -5.40
N SER A 541 11.89 -7.89 -4.82
CA SER A 541 12.09 -8.13 -3.39
C SER A 541 13.53 -7.89 -2.93
N ASN A 542 14.53 -8.14 -3.79
CA ASN A 542 15.93 -7.88 -3.44
C ASN A 542 16.25 -6.38 -3.37
N ASN A 543 15.59 -5.56 -4.21
CA ASN A 543 15.77 -4.11 -4.16
C ASN A 543 15.30 -3.49 -2.84
N VAL A 544 14.27 -4.06 -2.20
CA VAL A 544 13.65 -3.54 -0.96
C VAL A 544 13.95 -4.39 0.28
N ARG A 545 14.99 -5.22 0.22
CA ARG A 545 15.33 -6.12 1.34
C ARG A 545 15.79 -5.35 2.58
N HIS A 546 16.57 -4.30 2.41
CA HIS A 546 17.28 -3.60 3.49
C HIS A 546 16.72 -2.18 3.64
N VAL A 547 16.26 -1.81 4.84
CA VAL A 547 15.54 -0.55 5.08
C VAL A 547 16.46 0.68 5.03
N ASP A 548 17.72 0.52 5.42
CA ASP A 548 18.77 1.55 5.33
C ASP A 548 19.05 1.96 3.88
N ALA A 549 19.05 1.01 2.94
CA ALA A 549 19.11 1.29 1.50
C ALA A 549 17.87 2.04 0.97
N LEU A 550 16.80 2.10 1.75
CA LEU A 550 15.56 2.82 1.47
C LEU A 550 15.45 4.13 2.28
N ASN A 551 16.54 4.58 2.92
CA ASN A 551 16.63 5.83 3.69
C ASN A 551 15.62 5.95 4.85
N TYR A 552 15.25 4.82 5.48
CA TYR A 552 14.55 4.83 6.75
C TYR A 552 15.05 3.72 7.68
N THR A 553 14.73 3.85 8.95
CA THR A 553 15.01 2.82 9.96
C THR A 553 13.91 2.82 11.03
N TYR A 554 14.16 2.19 12.18
CA TYR A 554 13.22 2.16 13.30
C TYR A 554 13.83 2.71 14.59
N ASN A 555 13.01 3.24 15.49
CA ASN A 555 13.47 3.93 16.70
C ASN A 555 14.11 3.01 17.76
N TYR A 556 14.19 1.70 17.52
CA TYR A 556 14.78 0.70 18.41
C TYR A 556 16.15 0.16 17.95
N MET A 557 16.75 0.73 16.90
CA MET A 557 18.00 0.19 16.35
C MET A 557 19.13 0.11 17.39
N ASP A 558 19.25 1.13 18.26
CA ASP A 558 20.23 1.18 19.36
C ASP A 558 20.11 0.00 20.34
N GLN A 559 18.92 -0.56 20.49
CA GLN A 559 18.65 -1.72 21.35
C GLN A 559 19.06 -3.04 20.70
N ILE A 560 19.20 -3.09 19.37
CA ILE A 560 19.47 -4.33 18.63
C ILE A 560 20.84 -4.35 17.93
N THR A 561 21.55 -3.23 17.87
CA THR A 561 22.88 -3.11 17.25
C THR A 561 24.00 -3.07 18.29
N ASP A 562 25.25 -3.26 17.84
CA ASP A 562 26.43 -2.96 18.63
C ASP A 562 26.83 -1.47 18.54
N LYS A 563 28.00 -1.10 19.10
CA LYS A 563 28.48 0.29 19.09
C LYS A 563 28.89 0.81 17.70
N PHE A 564 28.96 -0.07 16.71
CA PHE A 564 29.30 0.24 15.32
C PHE A 564 28.06 0.27 14.41
N GLY A 565 26.90 -0.12 14.94
CA GLY A 565 25.64 -0.17 14.20
C GLY A 565 25.34 -1.55 13.60
N ASP A 566 26.18 -2.56 13.85
CA ASP A 566 25.95 -3.91 13.33
C ASP A 566 24.81 -4.59 14.12
N ILE A 567 23.82 -5.14 13.40
CA ILE A 567 22.70 -5.87 14.02
C ILE A 567 23.22 -7.11 14.74
N ILE A 568 22.88 -7.24 16.02
CA ILE A 568 23.20 -8.41 16.84
C ILE A 568 21.91 -9.22 17.04
N PRO A 569 21.75 -10.39 16.39
CA PRO A 569 20.52 -11.18 16.50
C PRO A 569 20.13 -11.47 17.95
N GLY A 570 21.08 -11.76 18.85
CA GLY A 570 20.80 -11.98 20.27
C GLY A 570 20.16 -10.77 20.98
N LYS A 571 20.59 -9.54 20.63
CA LYS A 571 19.95 -8.32 21.14
C LYS A 571 18.56 -8.12 20.55
N CYS A 572 18.39 -8.39 19.25
CA CYS A 572 17.06 -8.38 18.61
C CYS A 572 16.08 -9.32 19.32
N HIS A 573 16.50 -10.55 19.63
CA HIS A 573 15.69 -11.48 20.41
C HIS A 573 15.35 -10.97 21.81
N THR A 574 16.29 -10.33 22.49
CA THR A 574 16.06 -9.73 23.81
C THR A 574 15.02 -8.61 23.72
N TYR A 575 15.11 -7.77 22.69
CA TYR A 575 14.14 -6.71 22.43
C TYR A 575 12.73 -7.25 22.14
N ILE A 576 12.61 -8.27 21.29
CA ILE A 576 11.33 -8.95 20.99
C ILE A 576 10.73 -9.57 22.25
N ASN A 577 11.55 -10.23 23.08
CA ASN A 577 11.12 -10.81 24.35
C ASN A 577 10.58 -9.74 25.31
N LYS A 578 11.25 -8.60 25.42
CA LYS A 578 10.80 -7.47 26.25
C LYS A 578 9.41 -6.97 25.84
N LEU A 579 9.09 -6.98 24.54
CA LEU A 579 7.81 -6.47 24.03
C LEU A 579 6.68 -7.50 24.11
N TYR A 580 6.93 -8.71 23.61
CA TYR A 580 5.88 -9.69 23.33
C TYR A 580 6.03 -11.00 24.09
N GLY A 581 7.17 -11.19 24.76
CA GLY A 581 7.46 -12.37 25.56
C GLY A 581 6.36 -12.64 26.59
N PRO A 582 6.16 -13.91 26.95
CA PRO A 582 5.15 -14.27 27.93
C PRO A 582 5.54 -13.80 29.33
N ASP A 583 4.53 -13.55 30.15
CA ASP A 583 4.71 -13.36 31.59
C ASP A 583 5.24 -14.66 32.22
N GLU A 584 6.02 -14.54 33.31
CA GLU A 584 6.67 -15.68 33.97
C GLU A 584 5.67 -16.80 34.35
N GLU A 585 4.43 -16.43 34.70
CA GLU A 585 3.40 -17.40 35.10
C GLU A 585 2.89 -18.25 33.93
N ALA A 586 2.78 -17.67 32.72
CA ALA A 586 2.20 -18.36 31.56
C ALA A 586 3.01 -19.60 31.13
N PHE A 587 4.31 -19.62 31.47
CA PHE A 587 5.22 -20.73 31.17
C PHE A 587 6.11 -21.09 32.36
N LYS A 588 5.57 -21.04 33.58
CA LYS A 588 6.31 -21.28 34.84
C LYS A 588 7.13 -22.59 34.85
N ASN A 589 6.63 -23.65 34.21
CA ASN A 589 7.30 -24.94 34.03
C ASN A 589 7.34 -25.33 32.55
N PRO A 590 8.08 -24.61 31.69
CA PRO A 590 7.90 -24.70 30.24
C PRO A 590 8.28 -26.07 29.67
N GLU A 591 9.21 -26.80 30.32
CA GLU A 591 9.63 -28.13 29.90
C GLU A 591 8.62 -29.24 30.27
N GLU A 592 7.63 -28.94 31.12
CA GLU A 592 6.62 -29.90 31.60
C GLU A 592 5.22 -29.49 31.12
N SER A 593 4.93 -28.20 31.10
CA SER A 593 3.65 -27.66 30.66
C SER A 593 3.42 -27.83 29.17
N THR A 594 2.19 -28.19 28.81
CA THR A 594 1.78 -28.31 27.42
C THR A 594 1.70 -26.94 26.73
N ASP A 595 2.00 -26.96 25.44
CA ASP A 595 1.92 -25.84 24.51
C ASP A 595 0.93 -26.17 23.38
N PRO A 596 -0.39 -26.04 23.63
CA PRO A 596 -1.38 -26.41 22.65
C PRO A 596 -1.51 -25.36 21.54
N LEU A 597 -1.71 -25.86 20.32
CA LEU A 597 -1.91 -25.04 19.13
C LEU A 597 -2.86 -25.72 18.15
N ILE A 598 -3.56 -24.92 17.34
CA ILE A 598 -4.37 -25.41 16.22
C ILE A 598 -3.68 -24.99 14.94
N ASN A 599 -3.40 -25.95 14.06
CA ASN A 599 -3.02 -25.66 12.68
C ASN A 599 -4.24 -25.84 11.76
N ILE A 600 -4.33 -24.98 10.76
CA ILE A 600 -5.38 -24.99 9.77
C ILE A 600 -4.76 -25.00 8.38
N VAL A 601 -5.28 -25.84 7.49
CA VAL A 601 -5.16 -25.70 6.03
C VAL A 601 -6.56 -25.42 5.50
N TYR A 602 -6.71 -24.42 4.65
CA TYR A 602 -8.03 -23.98 4.18
C TYR A 602 -7.97 -23.46 2.75
N ASN A 603 -9.11 -23.56 2.06
CA ASN A 603 -9.28 -23.00 0.72
C ASN A 603 -9.92 -21.61 0.82
N ARG A 604 -9.17 -20.56 0.45
CA ARG A 604 -9.68 -19.17 0.42
C ARG A 604 -10.82 -18.96 -0.58
N TYR A 605 -10.98 -19.86 -1.55
CA TYR A 605 -11.85 -19.69 -2.70
C TYR A 605 -13.06 -20.65 -2.72
N CYS A 606 -13.24 -21.47 -1.69
CA CYS A 606 -14.35 -22.45 -1.61
C CYS A 606 -15.74 -21.79 -1.65
N LEU A 607 -15.86 -20.54 -1.21
CA LEU A 607 -17.09 -19.74 -1.28
C LEU A 607 -17.05 -18.70 -2.41
N ASN A 608 -16.48 -19.08 -3.56
CA ASN A 608 -16.26 -18.17 -4.67
C ASN A 608 -15.48 -16.91 -4.25
N GLY A 609 -14.46 -17.07 -3.41
CA GLY A 609 -13.60 -15.99 -2.93
C GLY A 609 -14.24 -15.02 -1.94
N LYS A 610 -15.55 -15.15 -1.62
CA LYS A 610 -16.15 -14.41 -0.50
C LYS A 610 -15.40 -14.75 0.78
N SER A 611 -15.12 -13.74 1.59
CA SER A 611 -14.38 -13.96 2.83
C SER A 611 -15.23 -14.76 3.83
N TYR A 612 -14.55 -15.49 4.69
CA TYR A 612 -15.17 -16.15 5.83
C TYR A 612 -14.19 -16.16 7.00
N SER A 613 -14.73 -16.46 8.19
CA SER A 613 -13.94 -16.54 9.41
C SER A 613 -14.11 -17.91 10.05
N LEU A 614 -13.00 -18.52 10.43
CA LEU A 614 -12.97 -19.68 11.33
C LEU A 614 -12.77 -19.17 12.74
N LEU A 615 -13.63 -19.57 13.67
CA LEU A 615 -13.67 -19.08 15.04
C LEU A 615 -13.53 -20.24 16.01
N PHE A 616 -12.67 -20.08 17.02
CA PHE A 616 -12.35 -21.11 18.01
C PHE A 616 -12.68 -20.60 19.40
N PHE A 617 -13.37 -21.43 20.18
CA PHE A 617 -13.89 -21.10 21.49
C PHE A 617 -13.41 -22.11 22.54
N LEU A 618 -13.12 -21.63 23.75
CA LEU A 618 -12.93 -22.48 24.93
C LEU A 618 -14.07 -22.23 25.91
N GLY A 619 -15.14 -23.02 25.80
CA GLY A 619 -16.36 -22.91 26.58
C GLY A 619 -17.60 -22.73 25.72
N ASP A 620 -18.70 -22.33 26.34
CA ASP A 620 -19.99 -22.18 25.66
C ASP A 620 -20.06 -20.95 24.76
N VAL A 621 -20.88 -21.06 23.72
CA VAL A 621 -21.18 -19.96 22.79
C VAL A 621 -22.54 -19.40 23.17
N ASP A 622 -22.59 -18.11 23.46
CA ASP A 622 -23.82 -17.38 23.75
C ASP A 622 -24.64 -17.21 22.46
N PRO A 623 -25.86 -17.78 22.36
CA PRO A 623 -26.68 -17.69 21.16
C PRO A 623 -27.15 -16.26 20.84
N GLU A 624 -27.16 -15.36 21.83
CA GLU A 624 -27.62 -13.98 21.66
C GLU A 624 -26.50 -13.03 21.20
N ALA A 625 -25.23 -13.42 21.39
CA ALA A 625 -24.07 -12.62 20.98
C ALA A 625 -23.60 -13.00 19.56
N PRO A 626 -23.14 -12.03 18.73
CA PRO A 626 -22.43 -12.34 17.50
C PRO A 626 -21.22 -13.24 17.76
N TYR A 627 -20.97 -14.23 16.88
CA TYR A 627 -19.88 -15.20 17.07
C TYR A 627 -18.48 -14.56 17.23
N ASN A 628 -18.23 -13.45 16.54
CA ASN A 628 -16.97 -12.70 16.63
C ASN A 628 -16.87 -11.80 17.88
N GLN A 629 -17.91 -11.77 18.71
CA GLN A 629 -17.99 -11.00 19.96
C GLN A 629 -18.23 -11.92 21.17
N GLN A 630 -17.98 -13.22 21.02
CA GLN A 630 -18.15 -14.19 22.09
C GLN A 630 -17.09 -14.00 23.16
N LYS A 631 -17.50 -14.05 24.43
CA LYS A 631 -16.58 -14.02 25.58
C LYS A 631 -15.58 -15.16 25.53
N ASN A 632 -15.99 -16.34 25.07
CA ASN A 632 -15.13 -17.53 25.04
C ASN A 632 -14.33 -17.66 23.72
N LEU A 633 -14.33 -16.66 22.85
CA LEU A 633 -13.53 -16.66 21.62
C LEU A 633 -12.05 -16.52 21.97
N VAL A 634 -11.26 -17.53 21.60
CA VAL A 634 -9.82 -17.59 21.92
C VAL A 634 -8.92 -17.37 20.70
N GLY A 635 -9.47 -17.53 19.50
CA GLY A 635 -8.76 -17.27 18.26
C GLY A 635 -9.67 -17.29 17.05
N SER A 636 -9.23 -16.61 16.00
CA SER A 636 -9.96 -16.48 14.74
C SER A 636 -9.00 -16.46 13.56
N ILE A 637 -9.39 -17.09 12.45
CA ILE A 637 -8.72 -16.97 11.16
C ILE A 637 -9.66 -16.29 10.18
N PHE A 638 -9.23 -15.17 9.62
CA PHE A 638 -9.95 -14.46 8.58
C PHE A 638 -9.28 -14.70 7.22
N THR A 639 -10.06 -15.09 6.20
CA THR A 639 -9.49 -15.44 4.89
C THR A 639 -9.03 -14.24 4.06
N PHE A 640 -9.49 -13.04 4.42
CA PHE A 640 -9.21 -11.74 3.77
C PHE A 640 -9.05 -11.87 2.25
N SER A 641 -10.15 -12.11 1.55
CA SER A 641 -10.19 -12.35 0.11
C SER A 641 -11.19 -11.44 -0.59
N SER A 642 -11.12 -11.39 -1.92
CA SER A 642 -12.10 -10.69 -2.75
C SER A 642 -13.04 -11.70 -3.40
N ALA A 643 -14.33 -11.36 -3.46
CA ALA A 643 -15.31 -12.15 -4.18
C ALA A 643 -14.90 -12.34 -5.66
N LEU A 644 -14.98 -13.59 -6.12
CA LEU A 644 -14.72 -14.02 -7.48
C LEU A 644 -16.04 -14.37 -8.16
N LYS A 645 -16.17 -14.05 -9.44
CA LYS A 645 -17.31 -14.48 -10.26
C LYS A 645 -16.85 -15.50 -11.29
N GLU A 646 -17.79 -16.34 -11.74
CA GLU A 646 -17.52 -17.33 -12.80
C GLU A 646 -17.18 -16.64 -14.13
N ASP A 647 -17.87 -15.54 -14.46
CA ASP A 647 -17.70 -14.81 -15.72
C ASP A 647 -16.98 -13.46 -15.58
N ALA A 648 -16.40 -13.14 -14.42
CA ALA A 648 -15.68 -11.87 -14.24
C ALA A 648 -14.41 -11.99 -13.40
N ILE A 649 -13.38 -11.29 -13.87
CA ILE A 649 -12.05 -11.26 -13.24
C ILE A 649 -11.96 -9.96 -12.44
N THR A 650 -12.30 -10.06 -11.16
CA THR A 650 -12.24 -8.96 -10.19
C THR A 650 -10.82 -8.78 -9.66
N CYS A 651 -10.14 -9.89 -9.38
CA CYS A 651 -8.73 -9.93 -8.95
C CYS A 651 -7.98 -11.01 -9.72
N LYS A 652 -6.95 -10.60 -10.48
CA LYS A 652 -6.11 -11.53 -11.26
C LYS A 652 -5.40 -12.54 -10.36
N ASN A 653 -4.73 -12.05 -9.30
CA ASN A 653 -4.01 -12.89 -8.35
C ASN A 653 -4.93 -13.96 -7.71
N CYS A 654 -6.12 -13.56 -7.24
CA CYS A 654 -7.09 -14.51 -6.67
C CYS A 654 -7.63 -15.49 -7.71
N TYR A 655 -7.92 -15.02 -8.93
CA TYR A 655 -8.40 -15.85 -10.03
C TYR A 655 -7.38 -16.93 -10.43
N GLU A 656 -6.11 -16.55 -10.61
CA GLU A 656 -5.04 -17.48 -10.97
C GLU A 656 -4.78 -18.52 -9.86
N GLN A 657 -4.82 -18.09 -8.60
CA GLN A 657 -4.68 -19.00 -7.46
C GLN A 657 -5.85 -19.98 -7.33
N LYS A 658 -7.11 -19.53 -7.54
CA LYS A 658 -8.27 -20.42 -7.57
C LYS A 658 -8.10 -21.49 -8.67
N ARG A 659 -7.67 -21.08 -9.87
CA ARG A 659 -7.52 -21.98 -11.03
C ARG A 659 -6.53 -23.12 -10.77
N VAL A 660 -5.47 -22.88 -10.00
CA VAL A 660 -4.44 -23.88 -9.67
C VAL A 660 -4.59 -24.43 -8.24
N ASN A 661 -5.75 -24.20 -7.60
CA ASN A 661 -6.11 -24.66 -6.26
C ASN A 661 -5.04 -24.38 -5.18
N VAL A 662 -4.53 -23.14 -5.14
CA VAL A 662 -3.58 -22.74 -4.09
C VAL A 662 -4.29 -22.68 -2.75
N LEU A 663 -3.88 -23.56 -1.82
CA LEU A 663 -4.39 -23.57 -0.45
C LEU A 663 -3.66 -22.54 0.42
N SER A 664 -4.29 -22.22 1.54
CA SER A 664 -3.75 -21.36 2.59
C SER A 664 -3.57 -22.14 3.89
N ARG A 665 -2.73 -21.61 4.78
CA ARG A 665 -2.45 -22.16 6.10
C ARG A 665 -2.46 -21.10 7.17
N ALA A 666 -2.80 -21.54 8.37
CA ALA A 666 -2.92 -20.69 9.54
C ALA A 666 -2.60 -21.47 10.83
N GLN A 667 -2.33 -20.74 11.91
CA GLN A 667 -2.11 -21.29 13.24
C GLN A 667 -2.72 -20.39 14.31
N VAL A 668 -3.40 -21.02 15.27
CA VAL A 668 -3.93 -20.39 16.48
C VAL A 668 -3.19 -20.94 17.70
N PRO A 669 -2.29 -20.15 18.34
CA PRO A 669 -1.72 -20.51 19.63
C PRO A 669 -2.80 -20.49 20.72
N LEU A 670 -2.86 -21.52 21.57
CA LEU A 670 -3.85 -21.63 22.64
C LEU A 670 -3.23 -21.52 24.04
N THR A 671 -1.91 -21.45 24.14
CA THR A 671 -1.19 -21.62 25.41
C THR A 671 -1.54 -20.59 26.46
N ARG A 672 -1.76 -19.33 26.06
CA ARG A 672 -2.21 -18.29 26.98
C ARG A 672 -3.72 -18.34 27.26
N ALA A 673 -4.49 -19.03 26.42
CA ALA A 673 -5.93 -19.15 26.57
C ALA A 673 -6.35 -20.34 27.45
N VAL A 674 -5.54 -21.40 27.51
CA VAL A 674 -5.80 -22.56 28.37
C VAL A 674 -5.25 -22.32 29.77
N PRO A 675 -6.08 -22.44 30.83
CA PRO A 675 -5.63 -22.25 32.20
C PRO A 675 -4.48 -23.19 32.57
N ILE A 676 -3.54 -22.70 33.39
CA ILE A 676 -2.31 -23.44 33.75
C ILE A 676 -2.60 -24.81 34.35
N GLN A 677 -3.65 -24.95 35.18
CA GLN A 677 -3.98 -26.24 35.80
C GLN A 677 -4.39 -27.32 34.79
N HIS A 678 -4.80 -26.94 33.58
CA HIS A 678 -5.14 -27.87 32.49
C HIS A 678 -3.97 -28.09 31.53
N ARG A 679 -2.80 -27.50 31.81
CA ARG A 679 -1.59 -27.63 30.97
C ARG A 679 -0.50 -28.46 31.62
N GLU A 680 -0.77 -29.19 32.70
CA GLU A 680 0.25 -29.97 33.42
C GLU A 680 0.84 -31.11 32.58
N ASN A 681 0.02 -31.73 31.73
CA ASN A 681 0.41 -32.80 30.81
C ASN A 681 -0.62 -32.93 29.67
N SER A 682 -0.29 -33.74 28.66
CA SER A 682 -1.14 -33.87 27.46
C SER A 682 -2.48 -34.52 27.70
N ALA A 683 -2.63 -35.36 28.74
CA ALA A 683 -3.92 -35.98 29.08
C ALA A 683 -4.88 -34.96 29.70
N ALA A 684 -4.42 -34.15 30.67
CA ALA A 684 -5.21 -33.08 31.27
C ALA A 684 -5.61 -32.00 30.25
N ALA A 685 -4.69 -31.65 29.34
CA ALA A 685 -4.99 -30.71 28.26
C ALA A 685 -6.04 -31.28 27.29
N LEU A 686 -5.93 -32.56 26.93
CA LEU A 686 -6.90 -33.21 26.06
C LEU A 686 -8.29 -33.26 26.68
N GLU A 687 -8.39 -33.64 27.96
CA GLU A 687 -9.67 -33.67 28.70
C GLU A 687 -10.33 -32.29 28.68
N TYR A 688 -9.56 -31.23 28.96
CA TYR A 688 -10.05 -29.86 28.89
C TYR A 688 -10.55 -29.48 27.49
N PHE A 689 -9.82 -29.85 26.43
CA PHE A 689 -10.26 -29.55 25.08
C PHE A 689 -11.48 -30.36 24.66
N GLN A 690 -11.58 -31.63 25.05
CA GLN A 690 -12.76 -32.47 24.79
C GLN A 690 -14.03 -31.84 25.38
N GLU A 691 -13.93 -31.24 26.55
CA GLU A 691 -15.07 -30.57 27.20
C GLU A 691 -15.36 -29.17 26.62
N HIS A 692 -14.33 -28.40 26.28
CA HIS A 692 -14.49 -26.96 26.06
C HIS A 692 -14.18 -26.46 24.65
N LEU A 693 -13.40 -27.18 23.84
CA LEU A 693 -13.03 -26.69 22.51
C LEU A 693 -14.21 -26.80 21.55
N LYS A 694 -14.65 -25.65 21.04
CA LYS A 694 -15.67 -25.56 20.00
C LYS A 694 -15.11 -24.74 18.86
N TRP A 695 -15.55 -25.00 17.64
CA TRP A 695 -15.22 -24.15 16.50
C TRP A 695 -16.42 -24.00 15.57
N THR A 696 -16.44 -22.90 14.83
CA THR A 696 -17.41 -22.69 13.75
C THR A 696 -16.79 -21.89 12.61
N ALA A 697 -17.45 -21.92 11.45
CA ALA A 697 -17.14 -21.05 10.33
C ALA A 697 -18.31 -20.10 10.09
N ILE A 698 -18.05 -18.81 9.91
CA ILE A 698 -19.09 -17.82 9.61
C ILE A 698 -18.80 -17.07 8.31
N SER A 699 -19.86 -16.77 7.56
CA SER A 699 -19.80 -15.94 6.36
C SER A 699 -19.72 -14.46 6.73
N GLU A 700 -19.48 -13.59 5.74
CA GLU A 700 -19.60 -12.13 5.90
C GLU A 700 -21.01 -11.72 6.39
N ALA A 701 -22.07 -12.53 6.18
CA ALA A 701 -23.38 -12.23 6.75
C ALA A 701 -23.44 -12.44 8.28
N GLY A 702 -22.43 -13.10 8.86
CA GLY A 702 -22.42 -13.57 10.24
C GLY A 702 -23.23 -14.86 10.43
N GLU A 703 -23.45 -15.61 9.34
CA GLU A 703 -24.20 -16.87 9.35
C GLU A 703 -23.24 -18.05 9.36
N VAL A 704 -23.61 -19.11 10.09
CA VAL A 704 -22.82 -20.35 10.14
C VAL A 704 -22.76 -20.99 8.76
N ILE A 705 -21.54 -21.31 8.32
CA ILE A 705 -21.29 -22.01 7.06
C ILE A 705 -21.29 -23.51 7.34
N ALA A 706 -22.09 -24.25 6.59
CA ALA A 706 -22.08 -25.71 6.60
C ALA A 706 -20.70 -26.22 6.16
N TRP A 707 -20.12 -27.15 6.92
CA TRP A 707 -18.74 -27.59 6.74
C TRP A 707 -18.48 -28.23 5.38
N GLU A 708 -19.50 -28.83 4.76
CA GLU A 708 -19.44 -29.45 3.43
C GLU A 708 -19.10 -28.41 2.34
N LYS A 709 -19.36 -27.12 2.61
CA LYS A 709 -19.01 -26.02 1.72
C LYS A 709 -17.55 -25.57 1.88
N LEU A 710 -16.88 -25.97 2.96
CA LEU A 710 -15.49 -25.61 3.26
C LEU A 710 -14.55 -26.67 2.69
N THR A 711 -14.51 -26.79 1.36
CA THR A 711 -13.67 -27.77 0.67
C THR A 711 -12.19 -27.57 1.04
N ASP A 712 -11.45 -28.68 1.16
CA ASP A 712 -10.03 -28.72 1.54
C ASP A 712 -9.70 -28.15 2.93
N LEU A 713 -10.71 -27.94 3.78
CA LEU A 713 -10.48 -27.54 5.17
C LEU A 713 -9.95 -28.72 5.99
N LYS A 714 -8.80 -28.51 6.63
CA LYS A 714 -8.23 -29.40 7.64
C LYS A 714 -7.87 -28.60 8.87
N ILE A 715 -8.41 -28.99 10.02
CA ILE A 715 -8.12 -28.39 11.32
C ILE A 715 -7.49 -29.45 12.21
N THR A 716 -6.36 -29.13 12.82
CA THR A 716 -5.61 -30.10 13.61
C THR A 716 -5.13 -29.48 14.91
N LEU A 717 -5.55 -30.05 16.04
CA LEU A 717 -5.10 -29.72 17.39
C LEU A 717 -3.81 -30.48 17.70
N PHE A 718 -2.78 -29.74 18.09
CA PHE A 718 -1.51 -30.29 18.56
C PHE A 718 -1.37 -30.00 20.04
N ILE A 719 -1.06 -31.04 20.82
CA ILE A 719 -0.73 -30.95 22.24
C ILE A 719 0.68 -31.49 22.39
N GLY A 720 1.64 -30.57 22.47
CA GLY A 720 3.05 -30.87 22.72
C GLY A 720 3.55 -30.11 23.93
N VAL A 721 4.86 -30.09 24.11
CA VAL A 721 5.52 -29.24 25.10
C VAL A 721 6.45 -28.27 24.40
N ASN A 722 6.65 -27.12 25.01
CA ASN A 722 7.73 -26.23 24.63
C ASN A 722 9.01 -26.56 25.39
N GLN A 723 10.12 -26.08 24.88
CA GLN A 723 11.32 -25.87 25.67
C GLN A 723 11.62 -24.40 25.62
N LEU A 724 11.47 -23.72 26.76
CA LEU A 724 12.02 -22.39 26.97
C LEU A 724 13.36 -22.55 27.66
N HIS A 725 14.45 -22.41 26.91
CA HIS A 725 15.78 -22.41 27.54
C HIS A 725 16.02 -21.08 28.26
N GLY A 726 15.61 -20.99 29.52
CA GLY A 726 16.10 -19.96 30.43
C GLY A 726 17.58 -20.19 30.72
N ASN A 727 18.43 -19.22 30.40
CA ASN A 727 19.84 -19.14 30.80
C ASN A 727 20.73 -20.37 30.53
N LYS A 728 21.29 -20.46 29.32
CA LYS A 728 22.59 -21.14 29.10
C LYS A 728 23.65 -20.28 28.40
N LEU A 729 23.32 -19.03 28.07
CA LEU A 729 24.26 -18.04 27.53
C LEU A 729 24.34 -16.84 28.50
N PRO A 730 25.52 -16.25 28.73
CA PRO A 730 25.63 -15.07 29.59
C PRO A 730 24.87 -13.89 28.97
N GLY A 731 23.77 -13.47 29.59
CA GLY A 731 22.91 -12.37 29.14
C GLY A 731 21.60 -12.27 29.96
N PRO A 732 20.80 -11.21 29.78
CA PRO A 732 19.46 -11.09 30.38
C PRO A 732 18.55 -12.25 29.93
N LEU A 733 17.57 -12.61 30.76
CA LEU A 733 16.59 -13.69 30.51
C LEU A 733 16.00 -13.57 29.10
N SER A 734 16.31 -14.53 28.23
CA SER A 734 15.78 -14.60 26.86
C SER A 734 14.99 -15.90 26.69
N TYR A 735 13.68 -15.80 26.49
CA TYR A 735 12.87 -16.96 26.15
C TYR A 735 13.00 -17.27 24.65
N HIS A 736 13.16 -18.55 24.33
CA HIS A 736 13.14 -19.06 22.97
C HIS A 736 12.16 -20.22 22.93
N ILE A 737 11.19 -20.16 22.02
CA ILE A 737 10.20 -21.22 21.85
C ILE A 737 10.78 -22.28 20.93
N ARG A 738 11.14 -23.43 21.51
CA ARG A 738 11.36 -24.65 20.76
C ARG A 738 10.24 -25.63 21.07
N TRP A 739 9.29 -25.75 20.16
CA TRP A 739 8.27 -26.79 20.26
C TRP A 739 8.90 -28.17 19.97
N VAL A 740 8.56 -29.19 20.78
CA VAL A 740 9.18 -30.52 20.73
C VAL A 740 8.12 -31.63 20.69
N SER A 741 8.07 -32.33 19.57
CA SER A 741 7.20 -33.49 19.31
C SER A 741 7.85 -34.85 19.55
N SER A 742 9.16 -34.92 19.73
CA SER A 742 9.89 -36.19 19.90
C SER A 742 9.75 -36.79 21.31
N ARG A 743 9.00 -36.15 22.21
CA ARG A 743 8.68 -36.69 23.54
C ARG A 743 7.45 -37.62 23.48
N GLN A 744 7.39 -38.58 24.41
CA GLN A 744 6.30 -39.58 24.50
C GLN A 744 4.90 -38.97 24.65
N ASP A 745 4.79 -37.72 25.09
CA ASP A 745 3.52 -37.04 25.40
C ASP A 745 2.94 -36.23 24.23
N TYR A 746 3.55 -36.24 23.05
CA TYR A 746 3.00 -35.54 21.89
C TYR A 746 1.70 -36.20 21.38
N LYS A 747 0.65 -35.39 21.18
CA LYS A 747 -0.64 -35.81 20.61
C LYS A 747 -1.12 -34.86 19.51
N CYS A 748 -1.81 -35.42 18.53
CA CYS A 748 -2.35 -34.71 17.37
C CYS A 748 -3.75 -35.24 17.05
N TYR A 749 -4.73 -34.35 16.92
CA TYR A 749 -6.13 -34.69 16.71
C TYR A 749 -6.68 -33.88 15.54
N GLU A 750 -7.36 -34.53 14.61
CA GLU A 750 -8.10 -33.85 13.55
C GLU A 750 -9.49 -33.49 14.08
N LEU A 751 -9.88 -32.23 13.95
CA LEU A 751 -11.19 -31.78 14.42
C LEU A 751 -12.22 -32.03 13.32
N GLU A 752 -13.08 -33.04 13.49
CA GLU A 752 -14.16 -33.28 12.54
C GLU A 752 -15.30 -32.26 12.74
N PRO A 753 -15.96 -31.81 11.66
CA PRO A 753 -17.14 -30.95 11.79
C PRO A 753 -18.40 -31.81 12.02
N GLY A 754 -18.97 -31.78 13.23
CA GLY A 754 -20.26 -32.42 13.46
C GLY A 754 -20.71 -32.51 14.91
N SER A 755 -21.73 -31.71 15.25
CA SER A 755 -22.43 -31.60 16.54
C SER A 755 -21.58 -31.13 17.73
N SER A 756 -22.19 -30.30 18.56
CA SER A 756 -21.66 -29.79 19.82
C SER A 756 -20.77 -30.80 20.59
N GLY A 757 -19.46 -30.59 20.55
CA GLY A 757 -18.56 -30.91 21.66
C GLY A 757 -18.00 -32.33 21.76
N ASP A 758 -17.60 -33.00 20.68
CA ASP A 758 -16.72 -34.16 20.81
C ASP A 758 -15.46 -34.02 19.92
N LEU A 759 -14.31 -34.23 20.56
CA LEU A 759 -12.93 -34.07 20.07
C LEU A 759 -12.22 -35.43 20.04
#